data_AF-A0A6C0DQJ3-F1
#
_entry.id   AF-A0A6C0DQJ3-F1
#
_cell.length_a   1.000
_cell.length_b   1.000
_cell.length_c   1.000
_cell.angle_alpha   90.00
_cell.angle_beta   90.00
_cell.angle_gamma   90.00
#
_symmetry.space_group_name_H-M   'P 1'
#
loop_
_entity.id
_entity.type
_entity.pdbx_description
1 polymer ?
#
loop_
_entity_poly.entity_id
_entity_poly.type
_entity_poly.pdbx_seq_one_letter_code
_entity_poly.pdbx_strand_id
1 'polypeptide(L)'
;GEAEGEAEGEAEGEAEGEAEGEAEGEAEGEAEGEAEGEAEGEAEGEPVVELRGSGRQTKRDVADDSNIFYRKMRNLEPTLFLSTAEKPYGAYSRVCPANISRQPVILTKEEKEKIDREHPGSYTNAIEYGTNPDKKYWYICPRYWCTTSNTTLTEDEVKQGVCKGNVHEFTDNAGYHKDSEGNYVNYNPGFMKKEQHPKGYCIPCCFKNWNSKSQIELREKCGATQPTGDKKGKKQEKGFNYYIMGHDKFPIPQDRWGYLPLVVELFLQTDNSLSMNKKNNAQLVEDSPTLLRYGVQPSNQQSFLSCISDIYGFSKNTNALSIDDMRTLLKDAMSLDLYVKCHHGSLASMFQPKKYHLEEETIVQYYASEFYKTIDMKKEAERDFFEDTVASLENFKTFITDKDAIIDHTYLWDFITLPNPKLFTHGINLVILEIVDNDVTDNIQMLCPTNSYAETLFDPKKKTVILLKRDKYYEPIYVLTDSTQTEGKIKITKWFDYDSIDSIQHVLSMIEKTTSRHCSPMESMPRVYKYKKNITLMQLYSALKDANYDIDKQVSNYRGKIIGILSHDVLVPCFPSVALPNLETIYSDDVKWSSYTKTRDFLRTLSSKKVLSQPAFRVIEDDMIVGILTETNQFVPVDPPISNDIQDGIEELAGTNYLLADKVFATSKSEDMERIETTKKIKLETQFYIAFRSTVRILLHQRENRERREQIVSILKNVSFLYRTKLTKLEKLLRELCENAISFGDLPSELLDNISEISSCISNTDGCSKKNYCITKDNGACSLFIPRKNLLNQQENEKRYYLRMADELLRYQRVRLFMLDTKKYLNITSFEYRIQSDEFILLQTLLMGDYFDDLIPFEMNSYVKTIPYEYANPIQTQKYSNRVVQEVGNEDEEEEETSNPDFSEDSIQERLSSVQGNAASYWVKMFPPATKEFVLKSHRATTYYIAILILQEKLDRRITIANVSQLLFDAYAPHIETHKSSILKILSKQGKKTMMDRVKKNQTTLEDIIMSDEYFLTDFDYWVLASSKLNLPIVFFSATKLHMLEGNMKWLLMGGDRGDAFYFIRSPTEYLRRETRGYPAYQYISQPMKLNELKGFTRMLDNPLYIQNMQSIDTYLKSYVEVDM
;
A
#
# COMPACT_ATOMS: atom_id res chain seq x y z
N GLY A 1 33.04 -9.20 -67.99
CA GLY A 1 32.97 -9.49 -66.55
C GLY A 1 31.83 -10.44 -66.30
N GLU A 2 32.03 -11.76 -66.17
CA GLU A 2 33.25 -12.48 -65.73
C GLU A 2 33.68 -12.05 -64.31
N ALA A 3 34.15 -12.95 -63.44
CA ALA A 3 34.57 -14.34 -63.69
C ALA A 3 33.92 -15.36 -62.73
N GLU A 4 34.07 -16.64 -63.08
CA GLU A 4 33.74 -17.82 -62.27
C GLU A 4 34.91 -18.18 -61.31
N GLY A 5 34.72 -19.18 -60.46
CA GLY A 5 35.77 -19.71 -59.58
C GLY A 5 35.31 -20.96 -58.81
N GLU A 6 35.82 -22.12 -59.23
CA GLU A 6 35.47 -23.46 -58.70
C GLU A 6 36.57 -24.05 -57.79
N ALA A 7 36.17 -24.98 -56.92
CA ALA A 7 36.91 -26.07 -56.25
C ALA A 7 36.14 -26.43 -54.95
N GLU A 8 35.54 -27.61 -54.75
CA GLU A 8 36.04 -29.00 -54.79
C GLU A 8 37.05 -29.36 -53.69
N GLY A 9 36.79 -30.49 -53.01
CA GLY A 9 37.58 -30.99 -51.87
C GLY A 9 36.80 -32.03 -51.05
N GLU A 10 36.83 -33.29 -51.48
CA GLU A 10 36.20 -34.44 -50.80
C GLU A 10 37.08 -35.02 -49.66
N ALA A 11 36.44 -35.62 -48.65
CA ALA A 11 37.04 -36.68 -47.82
C ALA A 11 35.95 -37.47 -47.06
N GLU A 12 35.87 -38.78 -47.26
CA GLU A 12 35.04 -39.71 -46.48
C GLU A 12 35.80 -40.25 -45.25
N GLY A 13 35.09 -40.88 -44.30
CA GLY A 13 35.72 -41.54 -43.15
C GLY A 13 34.75 -42.14 -42.13
N GLU A 14 34.23 -43.33 -42.40
CA GLU A 14 33.51 -44.16 -41.41
C GLU A 14 34.49 -44.94 -40.51
N ALA A 15 34.08 -45.19 -39.26
CA ALA A 15 34.64 -46.25 -38.42
C ALA A 15 33.67 -46.62 -37.27
N GLU A 16 33.16 -47.85 -37.27
CA GLU A 16 32.50 -48.46 -36.11
C GLU A 16 33.53 -49.09 -35.15
N GLY A 17 33.11 -49.43 -33.92
CA GLY A 17 33.99 -50.14 -32.97
C GLY A 17 33.31 -50.51 -31.64
N GLU A 18 32.74 -51.71 -31.57
CA GLU A 18 32.32 -52.35 -30.32
C GLU A 18 33.52 -52.99 -29.59
N ALA A 19 33.48 -53.03 -28.25
CA ALA A 19 34.27 -53.95 -27.44
C ALA A 19 33.64 -54.16 -26.05
N GLU A 20 33.48 -55.41 -25.62
CA GLU A 20 33.00 -55.80 -24.29
C GLU A 20 34.14 -55.81 -23.25
N GLY A 21 33.79 -55.86 -21.95
CA GLY A 21 34.78 -56.01 -20.87
C GLY A 21 34.13 -56.23 -19.50
N GLU A 22 34.07 -57.49 -19.06
CA GLU A 22 33.59 -57.87 -17.72
C GLU A 22 34.64 -57.64 -16.63
N ALA A 23 34.20 -57.28 -15.42
CA ALA A 23 34.97 -57.42 -14.19
C ALA A 23 34.04 -57.48 -12.96
N GLU A 24 34.10 -58.59 -12.20
CA GLU A 24 33.35 -58.77 -10.95
C GLU A 24 34.04 -58.06 -9.75
N GLY A 25 33.27 -57.75 -8.71
CA GLY A 25 33.81 -57.14 -7.49
C GLY A 25 32.77 -56.99 -6.38
N GLU A 26 32.61 -58.02 -5.54
CA GLU A 26 31.70 -58.01 -4.39
C GLU A 26 32.22 -57.13 -3.23
N ALA A 27 31.33 -56.38 -2.59
CA ALA A 27 31.55 -55.78 -1.27
C ALA A 27 30.19 -55.57 -0.56
N GLU A 28 29.94 -56.32 0.51
CA GLU A 28 28.72 -56.22 1.30
C GLU A 28 28.70 -54.93 2.16
N GLY A 29 27.51 -54.35 2.36
CA GLY A 29 27.32 -53.15 3.16
C GLY A 29 25.84 -52.87 3.43
N GLU A 30 25.28 -53.51 4.46
CA GLU A 30 23.86 -53.35 4.83
C GLU A 30 23.56 -51.92 5.30
N ALA A 31 22.48 -51.33 4.75
CA ALA A 31 21.95 -50.04 5.17
C ALA A 31 20.42 -50.04 5.12
N GLU A 32 19.79 -50.20 6.29
CA GLU A 32 18.33 -50.09 6.42
C GLU A 32 17.87 -48.64 6.17
N GLY A 33 17.01 -48.44 5.17
CA GLY A 33 16.32 -47.18 4.91
C GLY A 33 14.81 -47.37 4.93
N GLU A 34 14.11 -46.78 5.91
CA GLU A 34 12.66 -46.58 5.81
C GLU A 34 12.39 -45.43 4.83
N ALA A 35 11.70 -45.71 3.73
CA ALA A 35 11.39 -44.74 2.69
C ALA A 35 10.01 -44.09 2.91
N GLU A 36 9.96 -42.76 2.91
CA GLU A 36 8.71 -42.01 2.74
C GLU A 36 8.49 -41.79 1.24
N GLY A 37 7.63 -42.61 0.63
CA GLY A 37 7.18 -42.45 -0.75
C GLY A 37 5.84 -41.75 -0.81
N GLU A 38 5.78 -40.57 -1.41
CA GLU A 38 4.51 -39.91 -1.75
C GLU A 38 3.93 -40.57 -3.02
N ALA A 39 2.68 -41.01 -2.95
CA ALA A 39 1.98 -41.64 -4.07
C ALA A 39 1.12 -40.60 -4.80
N GLU A 40 1.54 -40.21 -6.00
CA GLU A 40 0.69 -39.45 -6.92
C GLU A 40 -0.52 -40.29 -7.35
N GLY A 41 -1.67 -39.64 -7.55
CA GLY A 41 -2.91 -40.30 -7.90
C GLY A 41 -3.91 -39.32 -8.51
N GLU A 42 -3.90 -39.22 -9.83
CA GLU A 42 -4.84 -38.39 -10.59
C GLU A 42 -6.29 -38.89 -10.44
N ALA A 43 -7.24 -37.95 -10.37
CA ALA A 43 -8.66 -38.23 -10.44
C ALA A 43 -9.39 -37.04 -11.08
N GLU A 44 -9.70 -37.13 -12.38
CA GLU A 44 -10.48 -36.12 -13.09
C GLU A 44 -11.94 -36.06 -12.59
N GLY A 45 -12.56 -34.88 -12.67
CA GLY A 45 -13.96 -34.68 -12.26
C GLY A 45 -14.48 -33.26 -12.49
N GLU A 46 -14.85 -32.93 -13.73
CA GLU A 46 -15.56 -31.68 -14.07
C GLU A 46 -17.07 -31.71 -13.66
N PRO A 47 -17.91 -30.69 -13.96
CA PRO A 47 -18.01 -29.50 -13.12
C PRO A 47 -19.47 -29.13 -12.76
N VAL A 48 -19.74 -28.62 -11.54
CA VAL A 48 -21.12 -28.25 -11.14
C VAL A 48 -21.23 -26.91 -10.40
N VAL A 49 -21.54 -25.86 -11.20
CA VAL A 49 -22.43 -24.72 -10.91
C VAL A 49 -22.06 -23.72 -9.79
N GLU A 50 -21.90 -22.45 -10.18
CA GLU A 50 -21.95 -21.30 -9.27
C GLU A 50 -23.30 -21.17 -8.53
N LEU A 51 -23.26 -20.82 -7.24
CA LEU A 51 -24.39 -20.16 -6.57
C LEU A 51 -23.92 -18.96 -5.77
N ARG A 52 -24.38 -17.77 -6.17
CA ARG A 52 -24.17 -16.50 -5.46
C ARG A 52 -24.96 -16.48 -4.13
N GLY A 53 -24.34 -16.07 -3.03
CA GLY A 53 -25.11 -15.60 -1.86
C GLY A 53 -24.45 -15.62 -0.48
N SER A 54 -24.11 -14.43 0.03
CA SER A 54 -24.39 -14.00 1.42
C SER A 54 -23.95 -14.91 2.59
N GLY A 55 -22.65 -15.17 2.71
CA GLY A 55 -22.04 -15.92 3.83
C GLY A 55 -21.87 -15.14 5.14
N ARG A 56 -22.95 -14.92 5.89
CA ARG A 56 -22.92 -14.40 7.27
C ARG A 56 -22.00 -15.25 8.15
N GLN A 57 -21.14 -14.66 8.99
CA GLN A 57 -20.32 -15.41 9.97
C GLN A 57 -21.20 -16.15 11.00
N THR A 58 -21.65 -17.35 10.67
CA THR A 58 -22.09 -18.33 11.65
C THR A 58 -20.87 -18.92 12.33
N LYS A 59 -20.78 -18.78 13.66
CA LYS A 59 -19.96 -19.68 14.47
C LYS A 59 -20.30 -21.11 14.05
N ARG A 60 -19.31 -21.93 13.70
CA ARG A 60 -19.56 -23.37 13.51
C ARG A 60 -19.97 -23.93 14.86
N ASP A 61 -21.23 -24.35 14.97
CA ASP A 61 -21.74 -24.97 16.18
C ASP A 61 -20.98 -26.27 16.50
N VAL A 62 -20.85 -26.57 17.79
CA VAL A 62 -20.05 -27.69 18.30
C VAL A 62 -20.84 -29.00 18.12
N ALA A 63 -20.87 -29.52 16.89
CA ALA A 63 -21.86 -30.52 16.48
C ALA A 63 -21.38 -31.65 15.55
N ASP A 64 -20.08 -31.81 15.24
CA ASP A 64 -19.58 -33.00 14.51
C ASP A 64 -18.13 -33.43 14.84
N ASP A 65 -17.76 -33.37 16.13
CA ASP A 65 -16.48 -33.92 16.62
C ASP A 65 -16.72 -35.38 17.07
N SER A 66 -16.73 -36.31 16.09
CA SER A 66 -17.06 -37.73 16.30
C SER A 66 -16.04 -38.51 17.14
N ASN A 67 -14.83 -37.97 17.30
CA ASN A 67 -13.75 -38.57 18.10
C ASN A 67 -13.92 -38.27 19.61
N ILE A 68 -14.46 -39.24 20.34
CA ILE A 68 -14.67 -39.16 21.80
C ILE A 68 -13.38 -38.89 22.60
N PHE A 69 -12.23 -39.36 22.11
CA PHE A 69 -10.94 -39.25 22.79
C PHE A 69 -10.34 -37.84 22.65
N TYR A 70 -10.40 -37.24 21.46
CA TYR A 70 -9.96 -35.86 21.25
C TYR A 70 -10.81 -34.87 22.06
N ARG A 71 -12.14 -35.06 22.10
CA ARG A 71 -13.02 -34.28 22.97
C ARG A 71 -12.66 -34.43 24.46
N LYS A 72 -12.29 -35.63 24.92
CA LYS A 72 -11.84 -35.87 26.31
C LYS A 72 -10.53 -35.14 26.60
N MET A 73 -9.55 -35.18 25.68
CA MET A 73 -8.30 -34.43 25.78
C MET A 73 -8.53 -32.92 25.90
N ARG A 74 -9.32 -32.33 25.00
CA ARG A 74 -9.63 -30.89 25.04
C ARG A 74 -10.38 -30.45 26.31
N ASN A 75 -11.24 -31.30 26.87
CA ASN A 75 -12.00 -30.98 28.08
C ASN A 75 -11.13 -31.01 29.37
N LEU A 76 -10.03 -31.74 29.37
CA LEU A 76 -9.15 -31.91 30.54
C LEU A 76 -7.93 -30.98 30.49
N GLU A 77 -7.34 -30.77 29.31
CA GLU A 77 -6.13 -29.97 29.05
C GLU A 77 -6.33 -29.03 27.83
N PRO A 78 -7.27 -28.06 27.89
CA PRO A 78 -7.56 -27.14 26.77
C PRO A 78 -6.36 -26.24 26.40
N THR A 79 -5.42 -26.07 27.32
CA THR A 79 -4.14 -25.34 27.18
C THR A 79 -3.06 -26.09 26.42
N LEU A 80 -3.25 -27.40 26.18
CA LEU A 80 -2.32 -28.29 25.47
C LEU A 80 -2.86 -28.74 24.11
N PHE A 81 -4.19 -28.86 23.98
CA PHE A 81 -4.86 -29.41 22.80
C PHE A 81 -5.61 -28.32 22.02
N LEU A 82 -4.84 -27.46 21.36
CA LEU A 82 -5.32 -26.35 20.53
C LEU A 82 -6.13 -26.83 19.31
N SER A 83 -7.19 -26.10 18.95
CA SER A 83 -8.09 -26.40 17.82
C SER A 83 -7.82 -25.63 16.54
N THR A 84 -6.99 -24.59 16.61
CA THR A 84 -6.62 -23.71 15.49
C THR A 84 -5.10 -23.69 15.35
N ALA A 85 -4.61 -23.60 14.12
CA ALA A 85 -3.17 -23.50 13.85
C ALA A 85 -2.73 -22.04 13.98
N GLU A 86 -1.90 -21.74 14.98
CA GLU A 86 -1.21 -20.46 15.13
C GLU A 86 0.14 -20.59 14.41
N LYS A 87 0.27 -20.14 13.14
CA LYS A 87 1.53 -20.26 12.37
C LYS A 87 2.72 -19.73 13.22
N PRO A 88 3.85 -20.45 13.31
CA PRO A 88 4.24 -21.66 12.56
C PRO A 88 3.72 -22.99 13.13
N TYR A 89 2.96 -23.00 14.23
CA TYR A 89 2.53 -24.21 14.93
C TYR A 89 1.28 -24.85 14.29
N GLY A 90 1.37 -26.15 14.02
CA GLY A 90 0.23 -26.94 13.50
C GLY A 90 -0.80 -27.25 14.58
N ALA A 91 -2.08 -27.30 14.20
CA ALA A 91 -3.14 -27.84 15.08
C ALA A 91 -2.83 -29.30 15.47
N TYR A 92 -3.23 -29.71 16.68
CA TYR A 92 -2.89 -31.02 17.25
C TYR A 92 -3.21 -32.22 16.33
N SER A 93 -4.34 -32.16 15.62
CA SER A 93 -4.78 -33.20 14.67
C SER A 93 -3.87 -33.36 13.45
N ARG A 94 -3.04 -32.37 13.11
CA ARG A 94 -1.97 -32.48 12.10
C ARG A 94 -0.65 -32.97 12.71
N VAL A 95 -0.32 -32.51 13.93
CA VAL A 95 0.91 -32.91 14.64
C VAL A 95 0.89 -34.40 14.99
N CYS A 96 -0.27 -34.90 15.43
CA CYS A 96 -0.49 -36.31 15.77
C CYS A 96 -1.82 -36.80 15.18
N PRO A 97 -1.81 -37.36 13.95
CA PRO A 97 -3.02 -37.68 13.21
C PRO A 97 -3.82 -38.87 13.77
N ALA A 98 -5.15 -38.76 13.70
CA ALA A 98 -6.08 -39.78 14.21
C ALA A 98 -6.31 -40.96 13.23
N ASN A 99 -6.17 -40.73 11.92
CA ASN A 99 -6.34 -41.73 10.86
C ASN A 99 -5.28 -42.85 10.89
N ILE A 100 -4.13 -42.57 11.51
CA ILE A 100 -3.06 -43.55 11.81
C ILE A 100 -2.90 -43.74 13.33
N SER A 101 -4.00 -43.58 14.09
CA SER A 101 -4.12 -43.81 15.54
C SER A 101 -3.02 -43.22 16.44
N ARG A 102 -2.33 -42.14 16.02
CA ARG A 102 -1.21 -41.54 16.79
C ARG A 102 -1.64 -40.69 18.00
N GLN A 103 -2.93 -40.70 18.36
CA GLN A 103 -3.51 -39.93 19.44
C GLN A 103 -3.75 -40.81 20.69
N PRO A 104 -3.10 -40.54 21.84
CA PRO A 104 -3.29 -41.32 23.06
C PRO A 104 -4.66 -41.09 23.69
N VAL A 105 -5.08 -42.05 24.52
CA VAL A 105 -6.22 -41.88 25.42
C VAL A 105 -5.73 -41.25 26.72
N ILE A 106 -6.35 -40.13 27.09
CA ILE A 106 -6.14 -39.46 28.38
C ILE A 106 -7.03 -40.10 29.47
N LEU A 107 -6.49 -40.27 30.67
CA LEU A 107 -7.11 -40.89 31.83
C LEU A 107 -6.93 -40.01 33.07
N THR A 108 -7.94 -40.00 33.95
CA THR A 108 -7.73 -39.61 35.36
C THR A 108 -6.97 -40.70 36.11
N LYS A 109 -6.49 -40.37 37.32
CA LYS A 109 -5.82 -41.34 38.19
C LYS A 109 -6.73 -42.52 38.53
N GLU A 110 -8.00 -42.26 38.79
CA GLU A 110 -9.01 -43.25 39.18
C GLU A 110 -9.36 -44.18 38.00
N GLU A 111 -9.46 -43.63 36.78
CA GLU A 111 -9.63 -44.44 35.57
C GLU A 111 -8.43 -45.36 35.34
N LYS A 112 -7.21 -44.83 35.54
CA LYS A 112 -5.95 -45.58 35.37
C LYS A 112 -5.80 -46.68 36.43
N GLU A 113 -6.04 -46.39 37.71
CA GLU A 113 -6.02 -47.38 38.79
C GLU A 113 -7.12 -48.45 38.64
N LYS A 114 -8.28 -48.09 38.07
CA LYS A 114 -9.32 -49.06 37.71
C LYS A 114 -8.85 -50.00 36.60
N ILE A 115 -8.31 -49.46 35.51
CA ILE A 115 -7.79 -50.25 34.39
C ILE A 115 -6.68 -51.21 34.84
N ASP A 116 -5.70 -50.73 35.61
CA ASP A 116 -4.58 -51.54 36.11
C ASP A 116 -5.05 -52.74 36.96
N ARG A 117 -6.20 -52.61 37.64
CA ARG A 117 -6.81 -53.64 38.48
C ARG A 117 -7.71 -54.60 37.71
N GLU A 118 -8.51 -54.10 36.77
CA GLU A 118 -9.60 -54.84 36.13
C GLU A 118 -9.22 -55.41 34.75
N HIS A 119 -8.28 -54.76 34.04
CA HIS A 119 -7.83 -55.15 32.70
C HIS A 119 -6.28 -55.13 32.58
N PRO A 120 -5.54 -55.86 33.43
CA PRO A 120 -4.07 -55.86 33.42
C PRO A 120 -3.52 -56.34 32.08
N GLY A 121 -2.55 -55.60 31.51
CA GLY A 121 -1.93 -55.92 30.21
C GLY A 121 -2.70 -55.41 28.98
N SER A 122 -3.82 -54.70 29.16
CA SER A 122 -4.61 -54.10 28.06
C SER A 122 -3.97 -52.88 27.39
N TYR A 123 -2.85 -52.37 27.94
CA TYR A 123 -1.96 -51.38 27.34
C TYR A 123 -0.51 -51.66 27.80
N THR A 124 0.50 -51.22 27.03
CA THR A 124 1.91 -51.57 27.30
C THR A 124 2.63 -50.59 28.23
N ASN A 125 2.49 -49.28 28.00
CA ASN A 125 3.14 -48.22 28.79
C ASN A 125 2.22 -47.02 28.99
N ALA A 126 2.46 -46.25 30.05
CA ALA A 126 1.77 -44.99 30.36
C ALA A 126 2.77 -43.88 30.72
N ILE A 127 2.40 -42.63 30.48
CA ILE A 127 3.11 -41.43 30.97
C ILE A 127 2.17 -40.55 31.79
N GLU A 128 2.69 -39.91 32.84
CA GLU A 128 1.96 -38.91 33.64
C GLU A 128 2.42 -37.50 33.25
N TYR A 129 1.50 -36.65 32.81
CA TYR A 129 1.79 -35.28 32.34
C TYR A 129 0.57 -34.35 32.44
N GLY A 130 0.79 -33.04 32.48
CA GLY A 130 -0.24 -31.99 32.43
C GLY A 130 0.41 -30.62 32.34
N THR A 131 -0.31 -29.62 31.82
CA THR A 131 0.21 -28.24 31.77
C THR A 131 0.18 -27.54 33.13
N ASN A 132 -0.61 -28.07 34.07
CA ASN A 132 -0.58 -27.69 35.48
C ASN A 132 0.19 -28.75 36.32
N PRO A 133 1.28 -28.39 37.02
CA PRO A 133 2.03 -29.30 37.88
C PRO A 133 1.20 -30.02 38.95
N ASP A 134 0.18 -29.33 39.51
CA ASP A 134 -0.68 -29.85 40.58
C ASP A 134 -1.81 -30.76 40.08
N LYS A 135 -2.00 -30.86 38.76
CA LYS A 135 -3.14 -31.55 38.14
C LYS A 135 -2.71 -32.29 36.87
N LYS A 136 -1.98 -33.39 37.05
CA LYS A 136 -1.53 -34.26 35.96
C LYS A 136 -2.57 -35.31 35.57
N TYR A 137 -2.43 -35.81 34.35
CA TYR A 137 -3.23 -36.87 33.74
C TYR A 137 -2.33 -38.00 33.22
N TRP A 138 -2.91 -39.19 33.08
CA TRP A 138 -2.21 -40.34 32.51
C TRP A 138 -2.56 -40.49 31.02
N TYR A 139 -1.56 -40.73 30.19
CA TYR A 139 -1.73 -40.97 28.76
C TYR A 139 -1.29 -42.40 28.43
N ILE A 140 -2.11 -43.11 27.66
CA ILE A 140 -1.86 -44.49 27.19
C ILE A 140 -2.16 -44.63 25.70
N CYS A 141 -1.58 -45.64 25.07
CA CYS A 141 -1.85 -46.04 23.68
C CYS A 141 -2.32 -47.51 23.67
N PRO A 142 -3.60 -47.77 24.00
CA PRO A 142 -4.15 -49.12 24.03
C PRO A 142 -4.48 -49.62 22.64
N ARG A 143 -4.53 -50.95 22.45
CA ARG A 143 -5.06 -51.53 21.20
C ARG A 143 -6.58 -51.49 21.13
N TYR A 144 -7.26 -51.83 22.23
CA TYR A 144 -8.72 -51.94 22.28
C TYR A 144 -9.32 -51.09 23.38
N TRP A 145 -10.46 -50.46 23.09
CA TRP A 145 -11.24 -49.67 24.04
C TRP A 145 -12.73 -49.97 23.95
N CYS A 146 -13.36 -50.29 25.09
CA CYS A 146 -14.80 -50.48 25.17
C CYS A 146 -15.49 -49.13 25.41
N THR A 147 -16.27 -48.65 24.44
CA THR A 147 -16.93 -47.34 24.55
C THR A 147 -18.08 -47.33 25.57
N THR A 148 -18.69 -48.48 25.87
CA THR A 148 -19.79 -48.59 26.86
C THR A 148 -19.34 -48.65 28.32
N SER A 149 -18.13 -49.16 28.62
CA SER A 149 -17.58 -49.20 29.98
C SER A 149 -16.42 -48.23 30.20
N ASN A 150 -16.03 -47.48 29.15
CA ASN A 150 -14.98 -46.44 29.16
C ASN A 150 -13.68 -46.97 29.78
N THR A 151 -13.15 -48.03 29.16
CA THR A 151 -11.98 -48.78 29.64
C THR A 151 -11.27 -49.46 28.47
N THR A 152 -9.99 -49.79 28.65
CA THR A 152 -9.22 -50.64 27.75
C THR A 152 -9.62 -52.12 27.87
N LEU A 153 -9.24 -52.94 26.88
CA LEU A 153 -9.41 -54.40 26.89
C LEU A 153 -8.15 -55.11 26.37
N THR A 154 -7.91 -56.33 26.83
CA THR A 154 -6.98 -57.28 26.19
C THR A 154 -7.62 -57.94 24.97
N GLU A 155 -6.80 -58.55 24.10
CA GLU A 155 -7.29 -59.26 22.91
C GLU A 155 -8.19 -60.45 23.27
N ASP A 156 -7.89 -61.16 24.36
CA ASP A 156 -8.69 -62.30 24.80
C ASP A 156 -10.05 -61.89 25.38
N GLU A 157 -10.16 -60.72 26.02
CA GLU A 157 -11.45 -60.17 26.46
C GLU A 157 -12.33 -59.73 25.28
N VAL A 158 -11.72 -59.22 24.21
CA VAL A 158 -12.43 -58.93 22.96
C VAL A 158 -12.93 -60.22 22.31
N LYS A 159 -12.09 -61.26 22.21
CA LYS A 159 -12.49 -62.59 21.71
C LYS A 159 -13.57 -63.26 22.56
N GLN A 160 -13.57 -63.03 23.87
CA GLN A 160 -14.61 -63.50 24.80
C GLN A 160 -15.89 -62.66 24.77
N GLY A 161 -15.93 -61.55 24.01
CA GLY A 161 -17.13 -60.71 23.87
C GLY A 161 -17.48 -59.87 25.10
N VAL A 162 -16.49 -59.58 25.97
CA VAL A 162 -16.68 -58.83 27.24
C VAL A 162 -17.34 -57.47 26.99
N CYS A 163 -16.99 -56.83 25.88
CA CYS A 163 -17.66 -55.62 25.38
C CYS A 163 -18.54 -55.97 24.19
N LYS A 164 -19.87 -55.78 24.34
CA LYS A 164 -20.91 -56.27 23.41
C LYS A 164 -20.95 -55.49 22.09
N GLY A 165 -19.97 -55.71 21.21
CA GLY A 165 -19.85 -55.07 19.90
C GLY A 165 -19.38 -53.61 19.90
N ASN A 166 -19.26 -52.98 21.08
CA ASN A 166 -18.91 -51.56 21.24
C ASN A 166 -17.40 -51.35 21.49
N VAL A 167 -16.56 -52.07 20.73
CA VAL A 167 -15.09 -52.00 20.80
C VAL A 167 -14.57 -51.09 19.70
N HIS A 168 -13.69 -50.16 20.07
CA HIS A 168 -12.84 -49.43 19.14
C HIS A 168 -11.44 -50.08 19.16
N GLU A 169 -10.93 -50.51 18.00
CA GLU A 169 -9.53 -50.91 17.83
C GLU A 169 -8.73 -49.72 17.27
N PHE A 170 -7.63 -49.38 17.92
CA PHE A 170 -6.67 -48.38 17.48
C PHE A 170 -5.76 -49.01 16.42
N THR A 171 -6.19 -48.99 15.18
CA THR A 171 -5.46 -49.57 14.04
C THR A 171 -5.76 -48.77 12.77
N ASP A 172 -4.95 -48.97 11.74
CA ASP A 172 -4.98 -48.19 10.51
C ASP A 172 -4.96 -49.07 9.24
N ASN A 173 -5.44 -48.50 8.14
CA ASN A 173 -5.54 -49.18 6.84
C ASN A 173 -4.22 -49.17 6.04
N ALA A 174 -3.22 -48.39 6.45
CA ALA A 174 -1.93 -48.25 5.75
C ALA A 174 -0.85 -49.21 6.29
N GLY A 175 -1.09 -49.87 7.43
CA GLY A 175 -0.23 -50.89 8.02
C GLY A 175 0.74 -50.38 9.10
N TYR A 176 0.63 -49.13 9.57
CA TYR A 176 1.54 -48.59 10.59
C TYR A 176 1.48 -49.35 11.94
N HIS A 177 0.34 -49.98 12.24
CA HIS A 177 0.14 -50.87 13.40
C HIS A 177 0.41 -52.35 13.11
N LYS A 178 1.11 -52.69 12.01
CA LYS A 178 1.50 -54.06 11.67
C LYS A 178 3.01 -54.21 11.49
N ASP A 179 3.51 -55.42 11.72
CA ASP A 179 4.88 -55.81 11.35
C ASP A 179 4.90 -56.50 9.96
N SER A 180 6.09 -56.89 9.51
CA SER A 180 6.30 -57.59 8.24
C SER A 180 5.67 -58.98 8.15
N GLU A 181 5.22 -59.54 9.27
CA GLU A 181 4.49 -60.82 9.35
C GLU A 181 2.97 -60.61 9.47
N GLY A 182 2.53 -59.36 9.64
CA GLY A 182 1.13 -58.96 9.77
C GLY A 182 0.61 -58.93 11.21
N ASN A 183 1.43 -59.18 12.22
CA ASN A 183 1.03 -59.11 13.64
C ASN A 183 0.86 -57.65 14.08
N TYR A 184 0.04 -57.42 15.10
CA TYR A 184 -0.21 -56.07 15.62
C TYR A 184 0.98 -55.52 16.43
N VAL A 185 1.43 -54.32 16.08
CA VAL A 185 2.53 -53.61 16.74
C VAL A 185 1.98 -52.67 17.82
N ASN A 186 2.33 -52.91 19.08
CA ASN A 186 1.90 -52.08 20.20
C ASN A 186 2.60 -50.71 20.21
N TYR A 187 1.83 -49.64 20.05
CA TYR A 187 2.30 -48.27 20.21
C TYR A 187 2.33 -47.85 21.68
N ASN A 188 3.18 -46.88 21.99
CA ASN A 188 3.49 -46.42 23.33
C ASN A 188 3.40 -44.90 23.40
N PRO A 189 2.94 -44.30 24.52
CA PRO A 189 2.85 -42.87 24.65
C PRO A 189 4.25 -42.23 24.80
N GLY A 190 4.43 -41.06 24.20
CA GLY A 190 5.64 -40.27 24.25
C GLY A 190 5.31 -38.80 23.97
N PHE A 191 6.32 -37.99 23.68
CA PHE A 191 6.14 -36.57 23.40
C PHE A 191 6.66 -36.18 22.01
N MET A 192 6.04 -35.16 21.42
CA MET A 192 6.67 -34.36 20.36
C MET A 192 7.62 -33.33 20.98
N LYS A 193 8.41 -32.64 20.15
CA LYS A 193 9.36 -31.63 20.64
C LYS A 193 8.64 -30.37 21.15
N LYS A 194 9.22 -29.65 22.11
CA LYS A 194 8.59 -28.47 22.75
C LYS A 194 8.35 -27.32 21.77
N GLU A 195 9.18 -27.24 20.73
CA GLU A 195 9.16 -26.22 19.68
C GLU A 195 7.99 -26.43 18.69
N GLN A 196 7.09 -27.37 18.96
CA GLN A 196 5.83 -27.57 18.22
C GLN A 196 4.59 -27.04 18.95
N HIS A 197 4.75 -26.42 20.13
CA HIS A 197 3.67 -25.77 20.87
C HIS A 197 3.99 -24.29 21.13
N PRO A 198 3.08 -23.33 20.91
CA PRO A 198 3.35 -21.89 21.08
C PRO A 198 3.76 -21.48 22.50
N LYS A 199 3.48 -22.34 23.51
CA LYS A 199 3.87 -22.14 24.92
C LYS A 199 4.97 -23.10 25.41
N GLY A 200 5.67 -23.80 24.50
CA GLY A 200 6.79 -24.69 24.85
C GLY A 200 6.41 -25.96 25.64
N TYR A 201 5.13 -26.36 25.60
CA TYR A 201 4.63 -27.57 26.27
C TYR A 201 4.93 -28.84 25.47
N CYS A 202 4.95 -29.98 26.14
CA CYS A 202 5.22 -31.27 25.53
C CYS A 202 3.92 -31.92 25.06
N ILE A 203 3.70 -31.97 23.75
CA ILE A 203 2.48 -32.54 23.16
C ILE A 203 2.57 -34.09 23.24
N PRO A 204 1.65 -34.79 23.95
CA PRO A 204 1.72 -36.23 24.14
C PRO A 204 1.09 -36.98 22.96
N CYS A 205 1.80 -37.96 22.40
CA CYS A 205 1.39 -38.71 21.20
C CYS A 205 1.83 -40.18 21.25
N CYS A 206 1.29 -41.03 20.37
CA CYS A 206 1.65 -42.44 20.28
C CYS A 206 2.81 -42.70 19.28
N PHE A 207 3.70 -43.63 19.64
CA PHE A 207 4.91 -44.02 18.91
C PHE A 207 5.20 -45.53 19.05
N LYS A 208 5.69 -46.16 17.98
CA LYS A 208 6.18 -47.56 17.95
C LYS A 208 7.25 -47.81 19.04
N ASN A 209 8.34 -47.04 19.05
CA ASN A 209 9.53 -47.31 19.87
C ASN A 209 9.59 -46.51 21.19
N TRP A 210 9.12 -47.12 22.30
CA TRP A 210 9.16 -46.54 23.67
C TRP A 210 10.55 -46.08 24.13
N ASN A 211 11.59 -46.88 23.90
CA ASN A 211 12.97 -46.62 24.35
C ASN A 211 13.87 -45.98 23.27
N SER A 212 13.29 -45.30 22.28
CA SER A 212 14.07 -44.46 21.37
C SER A 212 14.77 -43.32 22.14
N LYS A 213 16.02 -43.03 21.80
CA LYS A 213 16.85 -42.03 22.52
C LYS A 213 16.16 -40.67 22.65
N SER A 214 15.50 -40.22 21.59
CA SER A 214 14.70 -38.99 21.57
C SER A 214 13.54 -39.00 22.57
N GLN A 215 12.82 -40.12 22.71
CA GLN A 215 11.72 -40.24 23.68
C GLN A 215 12.20 -40.34 25.12
N ILE A 216 13.38 -40.94 25.37
CA ILE A 216 14.02 -40.92 26.69
C ILE A 216 14.36 -39.47 27.08
N GLU A 217 15.09 -38.74 26.22
CA GLU A 217 15.45 -37.34 26.45
C GLU A 217 14.22 -36.42 26.58
N LEU A 218 13.15 -36.67 25.80
CA LEU A 218 11.92 -35.87 25.89
C LEU A 218 11.15 -36.15 27.18
N ARG A 219 10.95 -37.42 27.59
CA ARG A 219 10.28 -37.73 28.86
C ARG A 219 10.99 -37.09 30.06
N GLU A 220 12.33 -37.09 30.07
CA GLU A 220 13.15 -36.37 31.06
C GLU A 220 12.90 -34.85 31.00
N LYS A 221 13.06 -34.22 29.82
CA LYS A 221 12.82 -32.77 29.61
C LYS A 221 11.38 -32.32 29.89
N CYS A 222 10.42 -33.24 29.95
CA CYS A 222 9.00 -33.00 30.20
C CYS A 222 8.55 -33.40 31.62
N GLY A 223 9.43 -33.94 32.46
CA GLY A 223 9.12 -34.30 33.85
C GLY A 223 8.22 -35.54 34.00
N ALA A 224 8.24 -36.45 33.02
CA ALA A 224 7.50 -37.72 33.06
C ALA A 224 8.39 -38.84 33.62
N THR A 225 7.94 -39.45 34.73
CA THR A 225 8.70 -40.44 35.51
C THR A 225 9.00 -41.72 34.72
N GLN A 226 10.20 -42.29 34.87
CA GLN A 226 10.55 -43.61 34.32
C GLN A 226 10.97 -44.60 35.41
N PRO A 227 10.63 -45.90 35.29
CA PRO A 227 11.41 -47.00 35.85
C PRO A 227 12.79 -47.09 35.18
N THR A 228 13.84 -47.43 35.92
CA THR A 228 15.24 -47.31 35.48
C THR A 228 15.71 -48.39 34.49
N GLY A 229 16.51 -47.99 33.50
CA GLY A 229 17.28 -48.89 32.62
C GLY A 229 18.43 -48.18 31.91
N ASP A 230 19.67 -48.63 32.13
CA ASP A 230 20.88 -48.02 31.56
C ASP A 230 21.12 -48.36 30.08
N LYS A 231 21.60 -47.39 29.28
CA LYS A 231 23.04 -47.30 28.91
C LYS A 231 23.39 -46.09 28.03
N LYS A 232 24.69 -45.77 28.01
CA LYS A 232 25.28 -44.60 27.34
C LYS A 232 25.55 -44.85 25.84
N GLY A 233 25.11 -43.93 24.98
CA GLY A 233 25.58 -43.81 23.60
C GLY A 233 26.62 -42.69 23.46
N LYS A 234 27.77 -42.96 22.83
CA LYS A 234 28.84 -41.96 22.60
C LYS A 234 28.33 -40.83 21.68
N LYS A 235 28.85 -39.61 21.86
CA LYS A 235 28.86 -38.61 20.78
C LYS A 235 29.95 -38.97 19.78
N GLN A 236 29.60 -39.13 18.51
CA GLN A 236 30.45 -38.68 17.42
C GLN A 236 30.08 -37.24 17.10
N GLU A 237 31.05 -36.45 16.69
CA GLU A 237 30.81 -35.14 16.10
C GLU A 237 30.32 -35.37 14.66
N LYS A 238 29.14 -34.83 14.32
CA LYS A 238 28.68 -34.77 12.93
C LYS A 238 29.20 -33.49 12.32
N GLY A 239 29.68 -33.56 11.07
CA GLY A 239 29.87 -32.37 10.25
C GLY A 239 28.56 -31.58 10.09
N PHE A 240 28.69 -30.28 9.77
CA PHE A 240 27.54 -29.41 9.54
C PHE A 240 26.74 -29.89 8.33
N ASN A 241 25.65 -30.61 8.58
CA ASN A 241 24.67 -30.97 7.55
C ASN A 241 23.46 -30.04 7.69
N TYR A 242 23.45 -28.97 6.91
CA TYR A 242 22.31 -28.07 6.78
C TYR A 242 21.22 -28.73 5.92
N TYR A 243 19.99 -28.21 6.02
CA TYR A 243 18.85 -28.70 5.25
C TYR A 243 18.04 -27.47 4.86
N ILE A 244 17.84 -27.29 3.57
CA ILE A 244 17.05 -26.21 2.97
C ILE A 244 15.60 -26.68 2.81
N MET A 245 14.65 -25.82 3.17
CA MET A 245 13.22 -26.06 3.03
C MET A 245 12.67 -25.50 1.72
N GLY A 246 11.54 -26.05 1.26
CA GLY A 246 10.83 -25.57 0.07
C GLY A 246 10.38 -24.11 0.17
N HIS A 247 10.25 -23.49 -1.00
CA HIS A 247 9.83 -22.09 -1.21
C HIS A 247 8.46 -21.72 -0.59
N ASP A 248 7.56 -22.70 -0.52
CA ASP A 248 6.21 -22.66 0.04
C ASP A 248 6.19 -22.42 1.55
N LYS A 249 7.29 -22.74 2.23
CA LYS A 249 7.33 -22.75 3.68
C LYS A 249 7.56 -21.35 4.23
N PHE A 250 6.55 -20.85 4.95
CA PHE A 250 6.61 -19.55 5.61
C PHE A 250 5.80 -19.52 6.93
N PRO A 251 6.37 -18.99 8.04
CA PRO A 251 7.76 -18.58 8.19
C PRO A 251 8.72 -19.79 8.34
N ILE A 252 9.99 -19.59 8.00
CA ILE A 252 11.09 -20.55 8.18
C ILE A 252 11.40 -20.67 9.69
N PRO A 253 11.42 -21.90 10.26
CA PRO A 253 11.78 -22.10 11.66
C PRO A 253 13.20 -21.62 11.98
N GLN A 254 13.42 -21.15 13.20
CA GLN A 254 14.71 -20.63 13.66
C GLN A 254 15.90 -21.56 13.34
N ASP A 255 17.00 -20.96 12.90
CA ASP A 255 18.28 -21.62 12.56
C ASP A 255 18.16 -22.65 11.43
N ARG A 256 17.30 -22.33 10.45
CA ARG A 256 17.07 -23.11 9.22
C ARG A 256 17.09 -22.24 7.98
N TRP A 257 17.25 -22.90 6.85
CA TRP A 257 17.30 -22.29 5.52
C TRP A 257 16.03 -22.64 4.72
N GLY A 258 15.61 -21.75 3.84
CA GLY A 258 14.54 -21.99 2.88
C GLY A 258 14.85 -21.35 1.53
N TYR A 259 14.44 -22.01 0.44
CA TYR A 259 14.53 -21.44 -0.90
C TYR A 259 13.64 -20.21 -1.04
N LEU A 260 14.01 -19.32 -1.96
CA LEU A 260 13.25 -18.12 -2.28
C LEU A 260 11.91 -18.49 -2.98
N PRO A 261 10.82 -17.75 -2.77
CA PRO A 261 9.65 -17.78 -3.64
C PRO A 261 9.99 -17.22 -5.02
N LEU A 262 9.37 -17.74 -6.08
CA LEU A 262 9.72 -17.42 -7.48
C LEU A 262 9.72 -15.91 -7.80
N VAL A 263 8.79 -15.12 -7.24
CA VAL A 263 8.80 -13.65 -7.44
C VAL A 263 10.07 -13.00 -6.86
N VAL A 264 10.59 -13.53 -5.75
CA VAL A 264 11.80 -13.03 -5.10
C VAL A 264 13.05 -13.48 -5.88
N GLU A 265 13.03 -14.67 -6.47
CA GLU A 265 14.06 -15.14 -7.40
C GLU A 265 14.18 -14.25 -8.64
N LEU A 266 13.03 -13.96 -9.28
CA LEU A 266 12.93 -13.07 -10.44
C LEU A 266 13.40 -11.64 -10.10
N PHE A 267 12.98 -11.09 -8.96
CA PHE A 267 13.41 -9.76 -8.51
C PHE A 267 14.92 -9.70 -8.20
N LEU A 268 15.47 -10.74 -7.57
CA LEU A 268 16.89 -10.83 -7.22
C LEU A 268 17.77 -11.40 -8.36
N GLN A 269 17.21 -11.59 -9.56
CA GLN A 269 17.91 -12.10 -10.75
C GLN A 269 18.74 -13.37 -10.46
N THR A 270 18.11 -14.33 -9.79
CA THR A 270 18.72 -15.58 -9.33
C THR A 270 17.81 -16.78 -9.61
N ASP A 271 18.36 -17.98 -9.57
CA ASP A 271 17.65 -19.25 -9.79
C ASP A 271 18.23 -20.29 -8.82
N ASN A 272 17.49 -20.63 -7.76
CA ASN A 272 17.91 -21.61 -6.77
C ASN A 272 17.97 -23.04 -7.36
N SER A 273 17.31 -23.32 -8.48
CA SER A 273 17.31 -24.65 -9.10
C SER A 273 18.65 -25.02 -9.74
N LEU A 274 19.43 -24.03 -10.19
CA LEU A 274 20.80 -24.21 -10.69
C LEU A 274 21.76 -24.66 -9.57
N SER A 275 21.55 -24.11 -8.36
CA SER A 275 22.32 -24.42 -7.16
C SER A 275 21.82 -25.62 -6.37
N MET A 276 20.62 -26.15 -6.68
CA MET A 276 19.99 -27.25 -5.93
C MET A 276 20.56 -28.61 -6.35
N ASN A 277 20.91 -29.45 -5.38
CA ASN A 277 21.41 -30.79 -5.66
C ASN A 277 20.28 -31.70 -6.17
N LYS A 278 20.36 -32.11 -7.45
CA LYS A 278 19.34 -32.92 -8.14
C LYS A 278 19.10 -34.32 -7.52
N LYS A 279 19.97 -34.80 -6.62
CA LYS A 279 19.77 -36.05 -5.86
C LYS A 279 19.19 -35.82 -4.46
N ASN A 280 19.26 -34.61 -3.92
CA ASN A 280 18.75 -34.25 -2.60
C ASN A 280 18.46 -32.74 -2.57
N ASN A 281 17.22 -32.37 -2.83
CA ASN A 281 16.79 -30.96 -2.92
C ASN A 281 17.05 -30.15 -1.64
N ALA A 282 17.27 -30.78 -0.48
CA ALA A 282 17.62 -30.09 0.76
C ALA A 282 19.10 -29.67 0.87
N GLN A 283 19.95 -30.00 -0.10
CA GLN A 283 21.38 -29.68 -0.16
C GLN A 283 21.73 -28.91 -1.44
N LEU A 284 22.84 -28.16 -1.41
CA LEU A 284 23.35 -27.41 -2.57
C LEU A 284 24.32 -28.24 -3.43
N VAL A 285 24.61 -27.70 -4.61
CA VAL A 285 25.81 -27.99 -5.40
C VAL A 285 27.02 -27.34 -4.73
N GLU A 286 28.13 -28.07 -4.71
CA GLU A 286 29.41 -27.65 -4.13
C GLU A 286 29.92 -26.32 -4.72
N ASP A 287 30.45 -25.46 -3.85
CA ASP A 287 30.96 -24.11 -4.13
C ASP A 287 30.00 -23.16 -4.88
N SER A 288 28.71 -23.51 -4.98
CA SER A 288 27.66 -22.66 -5.56
C SER A 288 27.14 -21.61 -4.55
N PRO A 289 27.34 -20.30 -4.78
CA PRO A 289 26.87 -19.27 -3.87
C PRO A 289 25.38 -18.99 -4.07
N THR A 290 24.56 -19.38 -3.09
CA THR A 290 23.10 -19.44 -3.22
C THR A 290 22.41 -18.44 -2.29
N LEU A 291 21.54 -17.59 -2.85
CA LEU A 291 20.65 -16.71 -2.09
C LEU A 291 19.49 -17.51 -1.48
N LEU A 292 19.33 -17.45 -0.16
CA LEU A 292 18.35 -18.22 0.62
C LEU A 292 17.74 -17.36 1.74
N ARG A 293 16.53 -17.73 2.18
CA ARG A 293 15.88 -17.17 3.38
C ARG A 293 16.40 -17.87 4.62
N TYR A 294 16.65 -17.12 5.70
CA TYR A 294 17.09 -17.65 6.99
C TYR A 294 16.02 -17.48 8.08
N GLY A 295 15.74 -18.54 8.82
CA GLY A 295 14.80 -18.50 9.96
C GLY A 295 15.44 -17.87 11.19
N VAL A 296 14.90 -16.74 11.64
CA VAL A 296 15.33 -16.02 12.86
C VAL A 296 14.42 -16.37 14.06
N GLN A 297 14.66 -15.78 15.24
CA GLN A 297 13.80 -15.98 16.42
C GLN A 297 12.35 -15.58 16.07
N PRO A 298 11.36 -16.49 16.19
CA PRO A 298 9.99 -16.22 15.73
C PRO A 298 9.27 -15.21 16.64
N SER A 299 8.67 -14.19 16.03
CA SER A 299 7.75 -13.25 16.68
C SER A 299 6.74 -12.71 15.66
N ASN A 300 5.47 -12.59 16.06
CA ASN A 300 4.36 -12.05 15.27
C ASN A 300 4.23 -10.52 15.35
N GLN A 301 5.08 -9.85 16.15
CA GLN A 301 5.06 -8.40 16.38
C GLN A 301 6.44 -7.74 16.24
N GLN A 302 7.52 -8.51 16.40
CA GLN A 302 8.89 -8.00 16.55
C GLN A 302 9.94 -8.84 15.79
N SER A 303 9.52 -9.61 14.78
CA SER A 303 10.45 -10.42 13.95
C SER A 303 11.48 -9.58 13.18
N PHE A 304 11.17 -8.31 12.89
CA PHE A 304 12.14 -7.33 12.40
C PHE A 304 13.34 -7.20 13.36
N LEU A 305 13.11 -7.11 14.68
CA LEU A 305 14.18 -7.07 15.67
C LEU A 305 15.01 -8.36 15.67
N SER A 306 14.38 -9.52 15.44
CA SER A 306 15.09 -10.80 15.30
C SER A 306 16.04 -10.79 14.08
N CYS A 307 15.64 -10.17 12.97
CA CYS A 307 16.50 -9.98 11.80
C CYS A 307 17.70 -9.10 12.13
N ILE A 308 17.46 -7.91 12.68
CA ILE A 308 18.51 -6.94 13.01
C ILE A 308 19.47 -7.50 14.08
N SER A 309 18.97 -8.30 15.03
CA SER A 309 19.78 -9.02 16.03
C SER A 309 20.75 -10.03 15.41
N ASP A 310 20.30 -10.80 14.42
CA ASP A 310 21.11 -11.82 13.75
C ASP A 310 22.20 -11.22 12.83
N ILE A 311 21.89 -10.07 12.22
CA ILE A 311 22.84 -9.23 11.47
C ILE A 311 23.82 -8.54 12.43
N TYR A 312 23.33 -8.01 13.56
CA TYR A 312 24.17 -7.39 14.58
C TYR A 312 25.19 -8.38 15.14
N GLY A 313 24.77 -9.61 15.49
CA GLY A 313 25.69 -10.65 15.94
C GLY A 313 26.82 -10.91 14.94
N PHE A 314 26.47 -11.12 13.67
CA PHE A 314 27.45 -11.26 12.58
C PHE A 314 28.40 -10.05 12.46
N SER A 315 27.86 -8.83 12.57
CA SER A 315 28.67 -7.58 12.54
C SER A 315 29.71 -7.46 13.65
N LYS A 316 29.51 -8.17 14.78
CA LYS A 316 30.42 -8.19 15.92
C LYS A 316 31.23 -9.50 16.05
N ASN A 317 31.03 -10.47 15.15
CA ASN A 317 31.51 -11.84 15.25
C ASN A 317 31.01 -12.56 16.54
N THR A 318 29.75 -12.33 16.91
CA THR A 318 29.05 -13.00 18.01
C THR A 318 27.80 -13.72 17.53
N ASN A 319 27.17 -14.52 18.39
CA ASN A 319 25.84 -15.05 18.15
C ASN A 319 24.80 -13.90 18.08
N ALA A 320 23.63 -14.20 17.51
CA ALA A 320 22.44 -13.34 17.63
C ALA A 320 22.05 -13.15 19.11
N LEU A 321 21.53 -11.97 19.43
CA LEU A 321 20.94 -11.64 20.72
C LEU A 321 19.47 -12.09 20.79
N SER A 322 18.91 -12.27 21.99
CA SER A 322 17.46 -12.44 22.12
C SER A 322 16.73 -11.12 21.83
N ILE A 323 15.44 -11.17 21.52
CA ILE A 323 14.60 -9.95 21.37
C ILE A 323 14.64 -9.07 22.64
N ASP A 324 14.73 -9.64 23.85
CA ASP A 324 14.84 -8.86 25.09
C ASP A 324 16.18 -8.11 25.20
N ASP A 325 17.28 -8.79 24.85
CA ASP A 325 18.62 -8.20 24.84
C ASP A 325 18.76 -7.14 23.73
N MET A 326 18.20 -7.40 22.55
CA MET A 326 18.24 -6.48 21.41
C MET A 326 17.46 -5.18 21.68
N ARG A 327 16.31 -5.25 22.36
CA ARG A 327 15.55 -4.07 22.78
C ARG A 327 16.30 -3.24 23.83
N THR A 328 17.03 -3.91 24.73
CA THR A 328 17.94 -3.26 25.69
C THR A 328 19.09 -2.55 24.96
N LEU A 329 19.75 -3.24 24.02
CA LEU A 329 20.81 -2.66 23.18
C LEU A 329 20.33 -1.45 22.36
N LEU A 330 19.13 -1.52 21.76
CA LEU A 330 18.54 -0.40 21.04
C LEU A 330 18.29 0.80 21.95
N LYS A 331 17.67 0.59 23.12
CA LYS A 331 17.46 1.64 24.14
C LYS A 331 18.78 2.32 24.55
N ASP A 332 19.84 1.53 24.75
CA ASP A 332 21.17 2.03 25.10
C ASP A 332 21.90 2.72 23.94
N ALA A 333 21.55 2.37 22.68
CA ALA A 333 22.09 2.98 21.47
C ALA A 333 21.43 4.32 21.09
N MET A 334 20.30 4.67 21.71
CA MET A 334 19.52 5.88 21.45
C MET A 334 19.97 7.05 22.35
N SER A 335 20.90 7.87 21.84
CA SER A 335 21.20 9.19 22.43
C SER A 335 20.24 10.26 21.93
N LEU A 336 20.08 11.33 22.72
CA LEU A 336 19.27 12.50 22.35
C LEU A 336 19.77 13.14 21.04
N ASP A 337 21.09 13.25 20.88
CA ASP A 337 21.75 13.80 19.69
C ASP A 337 21.59 12.98 18.40
N LEU A 338 21.15 11.72 18.52
CA LEU A 338 20.73 10.88 17.40
C LEU A 338 19.21 10.98 17.20
N TYR A 339 18.44 10.91 18.29
CA TYR A 339 16.97 10.98 18.29
C TYR A 339 16.43 12.24 17.58
N VAL A 340 17.04 13.41 17.81
CA VAL A 340 16.62 14.68 17.16
C VAL A 340 16.99 14.76 15.67
N LYS A 341 17.78 13.82 15.13
CA LYS A 341 18.18 13.77 13.71
C LYS A 341 17.35 12.75 12.93
N CYS A 342 17.04 11.61 13.54
CA CYS A 342 16.20 10.57 12.96
C CYS A 342 14.83 11.13 12.54
N HIS A 343 14.35 10.72 11.35
CA HIS A 343 13.09 11.17 10.73
C HIS A 343 12.99 12.71 10.62
N HIS A 344 14.12 13.40 10.36
CA HIS A 344 14.26 14.87 10.37
C HIS A 344 13.72 15.53 11.66
N GLY A 345 13.89 14.85 12.80
CA GLY A 345 13.40 15.30 14.11
C GLY A 345 11.90 15.08 14.35
N SER A 346 11.14 14.56 13.39
CA SER A 346 9.69 14.36 13.53
C SER A 346 9.32 13.31 14.60
N LEU A 347 10.24 12.43 15.00
CA LEU A 347 10.07 11.54 16.18
C LEU A 347 9.72 12.34 17.44
N ALA A 348 10.39 13.48 17.66
CA ALA A 348 10.19 14.34 18.83
C ALA A 348 8.70 14.74 18.96
N SER A 349 8.04 15.11 17.86
CA SER A 349 6.62 15.44 17.85
C SER A 349 5.68 14.22 17.88
N MET A 350 6.03 13.11 17.24
CA MET A 350 5.18 11.89 17.17
C MET A 350 4.98 11.25 18.54
N PHE A 351 6.08 11.08 19.27
CA PHE A 351 6.11 10.43 20.57
C PHE A 351 5.98 11.43 21.73
N GLN A 352 5.65 12.70 21.48
CA GLN A 352 5.42 13.67 22.55
C GLN A 352 4.18 13.26 23.40
N PRO A 353 4.34 13.00 24.69
CA PRO A 353 3.24 12.59 25.57
C PRO A 353 2.36 13.79 25.96
N LYS A 354 1.03 13.67 25.83
CA LYS A 354 0.07 14.76 26.10
C LYS A 354 0.07 15.29 27.54
N LYS A 355 0.51 14.47 28.50
CA LYS A 355 0.76 14.82 29.91
C LYS A 355 1.89 13.95 30.39
N TYR A 356 2.97 14.56 30.85
CA TYR A 356 4.16 13.87 31.33
C TYR A 356 4.87 14.76 32.34
N HIS A 357 5.53 14.14 33.31
CA HIS A 357 6.37 14.83 34.28
C HIS A 357 7.70 14.12 34.29
N LEU A 358 8.74 14.77 33.78
CA LEU A 358 10.11 14.29 33.91
C LEU A 358 10.57 14.56 35.34
N GLU A 359 11.11 13.53 35.98
CA GLU A 359 11.87 13.69 37.22
C GLU A 359 13.17 14.43 36.90
N GLU A 360 13.60 15.39 37.73
CA GLU A 360 14.79 16.21 37.47
C GLU A 360 16.05 15.35 37.24
N GLU A 361 16.16 14.22 37.94
CA GLU A 361 17.24 13.24 37.79
C GLU A 361 17.28 12.59 36.38
N THR A 362 16.17 12.56 35.66
CA THR A 362 16.11 12.13 34.25
C THR A 362 16.59 13.24 33.31
N ILE A 363 16.20 14.49 33.56
CA ILE A 363 16.57 15.64 32.73
C ILE A 363 18.09 15.88 32.78
N VAL A 364 18.69 15.81 33.97
CA VAL A 364 20.12 16.06 34.22
C VAL A 364 21.04 15.15 33.38
N GLN A 365 20.61 13.93 33.07
CA GLN A 365 21.38 12.98 32.24
C GLN A 365 21.65 13.51 30.82
N TYR A 366 20.84 14.44 30.34
CA TYR A 366 20.90 14.97 28.98
C TYR A 366 21.68 16.28 28.84
N TYR A 367 22.12 16.91 29.94
CA TYR A 367 22.90 18.16 29.93
C TYR A 367 24.28 18.03 29.26
N ALA A 368 24.76 16.81 29.01
CA ALA A 368 26.00 16.54 28.27
C ALA A 368 25.82 16.49 26.73
N SER A 369 24.58 16.45 26.23
CA SER A 369 24.28 16.38 24.79
C SER A 369 24.73 17.64 24.04
N GLU A 370 25.01 17.52 22.74
CA GLU A 370 25.24 18.68 21.87
C GLU A 370 23.94 19.47 21.67
N PHE A 371 22.80 18.77 21.61
CA PHE A 371 21.47 19.40 21.52
C PHE A 371 21.20 20.35 22.70
N TYR A 372 21.47 19.95 23.94
CA TYR A 372 21.31 20.83 25.12
C TYR A 372 22.16 22.11 25.03
N LYS A 373 23.34 22.07 24.41
CA LYS A 373 24.20 23.26 24.25
C LYS A 373 23.62 24.31 23.28
N THR A 374 22.58 23.97 22.54
CA THR A 374 21.86 24.91 21.64
C THR A 374 20.64 25.58 22.28
N ILE A 375 20.38 25.31 23.58
CA ILE A 375 19.19 25.76 24.33
C ILE A 375 19.58 26.82 25.36
N ASP A 376 19.00 28.04 25.33
CA ASP A 376 19.08 28.96 26.46
C ASP A 376 17.99 28.65 27.49
N MET A 377 18.34 27.85 28.50
CA MET A 377 17.46 27.43 29.61
C MET A 377 16.85 28.60 30.42
N LYS A 378 17.24 29.86 30.18
CA LYS A 378 16.58 31.05 30.75
C LYS A 378 15.28 31.41 30.02
N LYS A 379 15.11 30.98 28.77
CA LYS A 379 13.92 31.20 27.95
C LYS A 379 12.98 30.02 28.11
N GLU A 380 11.79 30.30 28.63
CA GLU A 380 10.70 29.33 28.82
C GLU A 380 10.42 28.50 27.54
N ALA A 381 10.35 29.14 26.38
CA ALA A 381 10.09 28.46 25.10
C ALA A 381 11.16 27.43 24.69
N GLU A 382 12.44 27.69 25.00
CA GLU A 382 13.55 26.80 24.62
C GLU A 382 13.75 25.69 25.65
N ARG A 383 13.60 26.02 26.94
CA ARG A 383 13.53 25.03 28.04
C ARG A 383 12.42 24.02 27.79
N ASP A 384 11.19 24.49 27.55
CA ASP A 384 10.04 23.61 27.36
C ASP A 384 10.21 22.72 26.14
N PHE A 385 10.75 23.24 25.03
CA PHE A 385 11.08 22.44 23.85
C PHE A 385 12.12 21.35 24.15
N PHE A 386 13.14 21.63 24.98
CA PHE A 386 14.10 20.62 25.44
C PHE A 386 13.44 19.55 26.31
N GLU A 387 12.64 19.95 27.31
CA GLU A 387 11.90 19.03 28.20
C GLU A 387 10.92 18.14 27.42
N ASP A 388 10.14 18.70 26.50
CA ASP A 388 9.21 17.97 25.64
C ASP A 388 9.93 16.98 24.71
N THR A 389 11.13 17.34 24.22
CA THR A 389 11.97 16.44 23.41
C THR A 389 12.55 15.28 24.24
N VAL A 390 12.99 15.53 25.48
CA VAL A 390 13.43 14.48 26.42
C VAL A 390 12.28 13.55 26.82
N ALA A 391 11.09 14.10 27.08
CA ALA A 391 9.90 13.31 27.38
C ALA A 391 9.49 12.41 26.20
N SER A 392 9.63 12.91 24.98
CA SER A 392 9.41 12.15 23.75
C SER A 392 10.42 11.00 23.59
N LEU A 393 11.71 11.24 23.86
CA LEU A 393 12.74 10.19 23.85
C LEU A 393 12.49 9.08 24.89
N GLU A 394 12.11 9.42 26.12
CA GLU A 394 11.81 8.38 27.13
C GLU A 394 10.50 7.62 26.83
N ASN A 395 9.49 8.29 26.25
CA ASN A 395 8.30 7.63 25.73
C ASN A 395 8.64 6.67 24.56
N PHE A 396 9.56 7.07 23.67
CA PHE A 396 10.07 6.21 22.59
C PHE A 396 10.88 5.02 23.12
N LYS A 397 11.76 5.23 24.10
CA LYS A 397 12.48 4.13 24.77
C LYS A 397 11.53 3.17 25.47
N THR A 398 10.43 3.68 26.05
CA THR A 398 9.38 2.85 26.65
C THR A 398 8.76 1.94 25.59
N PHE A 399 8.32 2.51 24.45
CA PHE A 399 7.83 1.77 23.28
C PHE A 399 8.82 0.69 22.80
N ILE A 400 10.11 1.02 22.66
CA ILE A 400 11.15 0.05 22.24
C ILE A 400 11.34 -1.09 23.27
N THR A 401 11.01 -0.88 24.54
CA THR A 401 11.04 -1.90 25.60
C THR A 401 9.69 -2.57 25.90
N ASP A 402 8.62 -2.23 25.18
CA ASP A 402 7.33 -2.93 25.28
C ASP A 402 7.39 -4.30 24.58
N LYS A 403 6.81 -5.32 25.22
CA LYS A 403 6.77 -6.70 24.73
C LYS A 403 5.54 -6.98 23.86
N ASP A 404 4.47 -6.23 24.06
CA ASP A 404 3.20 -6.40 23.34
C ASP A 404 3.02 -5.37 22.21
N ALA A 405 3.96 -4.43 22.06
CA ALA A 405 4.01 -3.48 20.95
C ALA A 405 4.53 -4.13 19.65
N ILE A 406 3.99 -3.68 18.52
CA ILE A 406 4.56 -3.95 17.20
C ILE A 406 5.79 -3.05 17.02
N ILE A 407 6.97 -3.66 16.88
CA ILE A 407 8.25 -2.95 16.72
C ILE A 407 8.90 -3.43 15.42
N ASP A 408 8.83 -2.59 14.40
CA ASP A 408 9.34 -2.89 13.07
C ASP A 408 10.11 -1.71 12.46
N HIS A 409 10.31 -1.74 11.13
CA HIS A 409 11.04 -0.73 10.38
C HIS A 409 10.50 0.71 10.53
N THR A 410 9.20 0.88 10.81
CA THR A 410 8.45 2.16 10.73
C THR A 410 9.13 3.33 11.46
N TYR A 411 9.69 3.08 12.65
CA TYR A 411 10.36 4.09 13.49
C TYR A 411 11.83 3.76 13.79
N LEU A 412 12.37 2.69 13.18
CA LEU A 412 13.73 2.20 13.45
C LEU A 412 14.68 2.32 12.25
N TRP A 413 14.17 2.64 11.06
CA TRP A 413 14.97 2.74 9.82
C TRP A 413 16.23 3.60 10.00
N ASP A 414 16.09 4.81 10.53
CA ASP A 414 17.21 5.74 10.72
C ASP A 414 18.18 5.26 11.81
N PHE A 415 17.69 4.67 12.91
CA PHE A 415 18.55 4.12 13.97
C PHE A 415 19.41 2.93 13.50
N ILE A 416 18.97 2.24 12.46
CA ILE A 416 19.66 1.08 11.86
C ILE A 416 20.60 1.53 10.72
N THR A 417 20.18 2.48 9.90
CA THR A 417 20.91 2.89 8.69
C THR A 417 21.91 4.04 8.89
N LEU A 418 21.78 4.82 9.97
CA LEU A 418 22.77 5.85 10.36
C LEU A 418 23.96 5.24 11.12
N PRO A 419 25.16 5.87 11.04
CA PRO A 419 26.33 5.45 11.82
C PRO A 419 26.07 5.55 13.33
N ASN A 420 26.17 4.40 14.03
CA ASN A 420 26.02 4.33 15.49
C ASN A 420 27.10 3.41 16.09
N PRO A 421 28.00 3.91 16.94
CA PRO A 421 29.08 3.10 17.53
C PRO A 421 28.63 1.87 18.33
N LYS A 422 27.45 1.91 18.95
CA LYS A 422 26.87 0.77 19.70
C LYS A 422 26.20 -0.25 18.79
N LEU A 423 25.67 0.18 17.65
CA LEU A 423 25.07 -0.69 16.61
C LEU A 423 26.05 -0.85 15.44
N PHE A 424 25.72 -0.31 14.26
CA PHE A 424 26.54 -0.39 13.05
C PHE A 424 27.41 0.86 12.92
N THR A 425 28.73 0.71 13.09
CA THR A 425 29.69 1.83 13.24
C THR A 425 29.76 2.77 12.04
N HIS A 426 29.46 2.28 10.83
CA HIS A 426 29.40 3.06 9.59
C HIS A 426 27.96 3.22 9.04
N GLY A 427 26.96 2.70 9.76
CA GLY A 427 25.62 2.47 9.23
C GLY A 427 25.57 1.31 8.23
N ILE A 428 24.37 1.00 7.75
CA ILE A 428 24.08 0.04 6.67
C ILE A 428 23.00 0.63 5.75
N ASN A 429 22.85 0.09 4.54
CA ASN A 429 21.61 0.25 3.78
C ASN A 429 20.63 -0.85 4.20
N LEU A 430 19.34 -0.52 4.24
CA LEU A 430 18.27 -1.47 4.53
C LEU A 430 17.33 -1.54 3.32
N VAL A 431 17.09 -2.75 2.83
CA VAL A 431 16.14 -3.06 1.77
C VAL A 431 15.10 -4.00 2.36
N ILE A 432 13.82 -3.69 2.19
CA ILE A 432 12.73 -4.57 2.58
C ILE A 432 11.86 -4.82 1.36
N LEU A 433 11.76 -6.09 0.99
CA LEU A 433 10.93 -6.60 -0.10
C LEU A 433 9.68 -7.21 0.54
N GLU A 434 8.49 -6.75 0.17
CA GLU A 434 7.24 -7.28 0.69
C GLU A 434 6.50 -8.08 -0.37
N ILE A 435 6.12 -9.32 -0.05
CA ILE A 435 5.18 -10.11 -0.85
C ILE A 435 3.76 -9.74 -0.39
N VAL A 436 2.93 -9.29 -1.34
CA VAL A 436 1.58 -8.81 -1.07
C VAL A 436 0.56 -9.84 -1.55
N ASP A 437 -0.08 -10.54 -0.61
CA ASP A 437 -1.09 -11.57 -0.83
C ASP A 437 -2.48 -10.96 -1.16
N ASN A 438 -2.57 -10.02 -2.11
CA ASN A 438 -3.80 -9.29 -2.44
C ASN A 438 -4.54 -9.76 -3.70
N ASP A 439 -3.89 -10.48 -4.62
CA ASP A 439 -4.53 -11.12 -5.76
C ASP A 439 -3.85 -12.47 -6.11
N VAL A 440 -4.09 -13.01 -7.32
CA VAL A 440 -3.54 -14.32 -7.77
C VAL A 440 -2.17 -14.22 -8.43
N THR A 441 -1.60 -13.02 -8.53
CA THR A 441 -0.22 -12.78 -8.91
C THR A 441 0.58 -12.46 -7.65
N ASP A 442 1.58 -13.29 -7.32
CA ASP A 442 2.47 -13.06 -6.17
C ASP A 442 3.27 -11.76 -6.40
N ASN A 443 2.71 -10.61 -6.01
CA ASN A 443 3.29 -9.30 -6.28
C ASN A 443 4.35 -8.94 -5.21
N ILE A 444 5.50 -8.44 -5.68
CA ILE A 444 6.57 -7.93 -4.82
C ILE A 444 6.59 -6.40 -4.81
N GLN A 445 6.71 -5.81 -3.63
CA GLN A 445 6.88 -4.37 -3.44
C GLN A 445 8.19 -4.08 -2.72
N MET A 446 8.94 -3.06 -3.16
CA MET A 446 10.08 -2.55 -2.41
C MET A 446 9.60 -1.45 -1.47
N LEU A 447 9.77 -1.63 -0.16
CA LEU A 447 9.40 -0.59 0.80
C LEU A 447 10.41 0.56 0.77
N CYS A 448 9.91 1.75 0.44
CA CYS A 448 10.68 2.98 0.51
C CYS A 448 11.12 3.31 1.95
N PRO A 449 12.29 3.96 2.14
CA PRO A 449 12.70 4.43 3.45
C PRO A 449 11.64 5.31 4.12
N THR A 450 11.35 4.99 5.39
CA THR A 450 10.35 5.70 6.22
C THR A 450 10.71 7.16 6.47
N ASN A 451 11.95 7.54 6.17
CA ASN A 451 12.42 8.93 6.14
C ASN A 451 12.64 9.41 4.69
N SER A 452 11.54 9.49 3.93
CA SER A 452 11.50 9.81 2.49
C SER A 452 12.05 11.20 2.13
N TYR A 453 12.39 12.04 3.11
CA TYR A 453 12.95 13.38 2.92
C TYR A 453 14.49 13.42 3.02
N ALA A 454 15.16 12.27 3.24
CA ALA A 454 16.61 12.22 3.46
C ALA A 454 17.41 12.50 2.17
N GLU A 455 18.52 13.25 2.31
CA GLU A 455 19.38 13.61 1.17
C GLU A 455 20.03 12.41 0.47
N THR A 456 20.27 11.32 1.22
CA THR A 456 20.76 10.03 0.71
C THR A 456 19.91 8.90 1.26
N LEU A 457 18.96 8.43 0.45
CA LEU A 457 18.08 7.29 0.77
C LEU A 457 18.80 5.93 0.69
N PHE A 458 19.91 5.87 -0.06
CA PHE A 458 20.79 4.72 -0.23
C PHE A 458 22.24 5.23 -0.41
N ASP A 459 23.24 4.51 0.08
CA ASP A 459 24.66 4.88 -0.03
C ASP A 459 25.51 3.67 -0.49
N PRO A 460 26.04 3.66 -1.74
CA PRO A 460 26.84 2.56 -2.26
C PRO A 460 28.09 2.17 -1.46
N LYS A 461 28.55 3.02 -0.53
CA LYS A 461 29.72 2.73 0.33
C LYS A 461 29.35 1.92 1.57
N LYS A 462 28.07 1.83 1.91
CA LYS A 462 27.56 1.03 3.04
C LYS A 462 27.30 -0.41 2.62
N LYS A 463 27.36 -1.33 3.59
CA LYS A 463 26.88 -2.70 3.38
C LYS A 463 25.35 -2.71 3.38
N THR A 464 24.74 -3.50 2.51
CA THR A 464 23.29 -3.57 2.31
C THR A 464 22.72 -4.84 2.91
N VAL A 465 21.64 -4.71 3.68
CA VAL A 465 20.82 -5.82 4.20
C VAL A 465 19.56 -5.93 3.35
N ILE A 466 19.17 -7.16 2.98
CA ILE A 466 17.90 -7.46 2.31
C ILE A 466 17.03 -8.29 3.25
N LEU A 467 15.85 -7.79 3.57
CA LEU A 467 14.81 -8.51 4.32
C LEU A 467 13.61 -8.79 3.41
N LEU A 468 13.01 -9.98 3.57
CA LEU A 468 11.72 -10.33 3.02
C LEU A 468 10.63 -10.14 4.09
N LYS A 469 9.55 -9.43 3.75
CA LYS A 469 8.35 -9.25 4.56
C LYS A 469 7.18 -9.99 3.91
N ARG A 470 6.35 -10.64 4.74
CA ARG A 470 5.01 -11.13 4.37
C ARG A 470 4.16 -11.16 5.65
N ASP A 471 2.93 -10.65 5.58
CA ASP A 471 2.12 -10.29 6.75
C ASP A 471 2.93 -9.44 7.78
N LYS A 472 3.07 -9.95 9.01
CA LYS A 472 3.80 -9.35 10.14
C LYS A 472 5.13 -10.06 10.44
N TYR A 473 5.63 -10.86 9.49
CA TYR A 473 6.88 -11.62 9.62
C TYR A 473 7.95 -11.08 8.67
N TYR A 474 9.18 -10.97 9.21
CA TYR A 474 10.38 -10.60 8.47
C TYR A 474 11.37 -11.77 8.49
N GLU A 475 11.98 -12.07 7.34
CA GLU A 475 13.02 -13.08 7.15
C GLU A 475 14.21 -12.45 6.39
N PRO A 476 15.45 -12.49 6.88
CA PRO A 476 16.58 -11.97 6.14
C PRO A 476 16.98 -12.91 4.99
N ILE A 477 17.44 -12.32 3.88
CA ILE A 477 17.98 -13.05 2.72
C ILE A 477 19.50 -12.99 2.77
N TYR A 478 20.14 -14.16 2.80
CA TYR A 478 21.59 -14.32 2.91
C TYR A 478 22.14 -15.23 1.80
N VAL A 479 23.44 -15.13 1.53
CA VAL A 479 24.13 -16.10 0.69
C VAL A 479 24.73 -17.21 1.55
N LEU A 480 24.52 -18.46 1.15
CA LEU A 480 25.25 -19.64 1.64
C LEU A 480 26.05 -20.26 0.49
N THR A 481 27.29 -20.65 0.77
CA THR A 481 28.15 -21.42 -0.14
C THR A 481 28.66 -22.66 0.59
N ASP A 482 28.47 -23.84 0.00
CA ASP A 482 28.93 -25.11 0.57
C ASP A 482 30.30 -25.50 -0.01
N SER A 483 31.35 -25.14 0.73
CA SER A 483 32.74 -25.51 0.46
C SER A 483 33.19 -26.63 1.41
N THR A 484 32.28 -27.53 1.85
CA THR A 484 32.64 -28.57 2.83
C THR A 484 33.51 -29.69 2.25
N GLN A 485 33.49 -29.89 0.93
CA GLN A 485 34.34 -30.86 0.23
C GLN A 485 35.69 -30.26 -0.20
N THR A 486 35.73 -29.00 -0.68
CA THR A 486 36.95 -28.27 -1.05
C THR A 486 37.72 -27.67 0.13
N GLU A 487 37.04 -26.91 1.01
CA GLU A 487 37.65 -26.13 2.10
C GLU A 487 37.26 -26.59 3.51
N GLY A 488 36.44 -27.64 3.64
CA GLY A 488 36.00 -28.19 4.93
C GLY A 488 35.04 -27.30 5.73
N LYS A 489 34.45 -26.27 5.11
CA LYS A 489 33.63 -25.25 5.79
C LYS A 489 32.46 -24.76 4.95
N ILE A 490 31.46 -24.18 5.60
CA ILE A 490 30.36 -23.44 4.94
C ILE A 490 30.67 -21.94 5.06
N LYS A 491 30.50 -21.19 3.97
CA LYS A 491 30.61 -19.72 3.96
C LYS A 491 29.19 -19.12 3.97
N ILE A 492 28.95 -18.19 4.89
CA ILE A 492 27.68 -17.44 4.98
C ILE A 492 27.98 -15.95 4.86
N THR A 493 27.22 -15.24 4.05
CA THR A 493 27.34 -13.78 3.85
C THR A 493 25.99 -13.13 4.11
N LYS A 494 25.92 -12.31 5.18
CA LYS A 494 24.66 -11.72 5.70
C LYS A 494 24.37 -10.28 5.28
N TRP A 495 25.30 -9.66 4.57
CA TRP A 495 25.16 -8.32 4.01
C TRP A 495 25.93 -8.23 2.70
N PHE A 496 25.61 -7.25 1.86
CA PHE A 496 26.11 -7.15 0.49
C PHE A 496 26.78 -5.81 0.21
N ASP A 497 27.55 -5.76 -0.85
CA ASP A 497 28.21 -4.58 -1.39
C ASP A 497 28.31 -4.69 -2.91
N TYR A 498 28.83 -3.65 -3.57
CA TYR A 498 29.04 -3.65 -5.01
C TYR A 498 30.21 -4.54 -5.47
N ASP A 499 30.95 -5.15 -4.53
CA ASP A 499 32.04 -6.12 -4.76
C ASP A 499 31.60 -7.58 -4.46
N SER A 500 30.28 -7.80 -4.30
CA SER A 500 29.66 -9.10 -4.00
C SER A 500 29.42 -9.91 -5.29
N ILE A 501 28.41 -10.80 -5.32
CA ILE A 501 28.07 -11.61 -6.50
C ILE A 501 27.47 -10.71 -7.60
N ASP A 502 27.85 -10.93 -8.85
CA ASP A 502 27.41 -10.21 -10.05
C ASP A 502 25.88 -9.95 -10.11
N SER A 503 25.05 -10.97 -9.83
CA SER A 503 23.59 -10.84 -9.78
C SER A 503 23.12 -9.82 -8.73
N ILE A 504 23.74 -9.83 -7.55
CA ILE A 504 23.46 -8.88 -6.47
C ILE A 504 23.95 -7.47 -6.87
N GLN A 505 25.07 -7.34 -7.59
CA GLN A 505 25.58 -6.04 -8.04
C GLN A 505 24.56 -5.31 -8.94
N HIS A 506 23.97 -6.01 -9.90
CA HIS A 506 22.91 -5.47 -10.75
C HIS A 506 21.67 -5.08 -9.95
N VAL A 507 21.24 -5.95 -9.03
CA VAL A 507 20.08 -5.72 -8.15
C VAL A 507 20.28 -4.53 -7.22
N LEU A 508 21.47 -4.35 -6.63
CA LEU A 508 21.77 -3.18 -5.78
C LEU A 508 21.74 -1.87 -6.58
N SER A 509 22.28 -1.85 -7.80
CA SER A 509 22.20 -0.66 -8.67
C SER A 509 20.76 -0.34 -9.08
N MET A 510 19.95 -1.36 -9.38
CA MET A 510 18.51 -1.20 -9.64
C MET A 510 17.78 -0.64 -8.41
N ILE A 511 18.07 -1.13 -7.20
CA ILE A 511 17.50 -0.63 -5.95
C ILE A 511 17.91 0.83 -5.69
N GLU A 512 19.17 1.21 -5.89
CA GLU A 512 19.67 2.58 -5.76
C GLU A 512 18.92 3.55 -6.70
N LYS A 513 18.80 3.18 -7.99
CA LYS A 513 18.07 3.96 -9.00
C LYS A 513 16.58 4.06 -8.69
N THR A 514 15.94 2.95 -8.33
CA THR A 514 14.51 2.91 -8.01
C THR A 514 14.20 3.73 -6.75
N THR A 515 15.03 3.61 -5.71
CA THR A 515 14.87 4.36 -4.46
C THR A 515 15.05 5.86 -4.69
N SER A 516 16.08 6.27 -5.43
CA SER A 516 16.31 7.70 -5.72
C SER A 516 15.25 8.32 -6.64
N ARG A 517 14.77 7.59 -7.66
CA ARG A 517 13.70 8.05 -8.56
C ARG A 517 12.31 8.10 -7.87
N HIS A 518 11.89 7.02 -7.19
CA HIS A 518 10.48 6.83 -6.80
C HIS A 518 10.17 7.01 -5.31
N CYS A 519 11.14 6.92 -4.41
CA CYS A 519 10.88 7.10 -2.96
C CYS A 519 10.91 8.56 -2.48
N SER A 520 10.98 9.52 -3.41
CA SER A 520 10.84 10.95 -3.12
C SER A 520 9.35 11.35 -3.00
N PRO A 521 8.95 12.11 -1.96
CA PRO A 521 7.57 12.59 -1.79
C PRO A 521 7.08 13.42 -2.99
N MET A 522 5.96 12.98 -3.58
CA MET A 522 5.31 13.58 -4.75
C MET A 522 4.30 14.67 -4.35
N GLU A 523 3.95 15.55 -5.29
CA GLU A 523 3.02 16.65 -5.03
C GLU A 523 1.58 16.16 -4.89
N SER A 524 0.85 16.60 -3.85
CA SER A 524 -0.51 16.12 -3.59
C SER A 524 -1.53 16.57 -4.65
N MET A 525 -1.42 17.79 -5.18
CA MET A 525 -2.34 18.33 -6.19
C MET A 525 -1.60 19.24 -7.21
N PRO A 526 -0.71 18.69 -8.06
CA PRO A 526 0.18 19.45 -8.95
C PRO A 526 -0.57 20.31 -10.00
N ARG A 527 -1.82 19.97 -10.30
CA ARG A 527 -2.68 20.74 -11.22
C ARG A 527 -3.38 21.95 -10.56
N VAL A 528 -3.30 22.08 -9.23
CA VAL A 528 -3.97 23.12 -8.44
C VAL A 528 -2.96 24.06 -7.78
N TYR A 529 -2.00 23.51 -7.05
CA TYR A 529 -0.93 24.29 -6.43
C TYR A 529 0.27 24.35 -7.39
N LYS A 530 0.86 25.54 -7.54
CA LYS A 530 1.98 25.80 -8.47
C LYS A 530 3.27 26.25 -7.78
N TYR A 531 3.36 26.01 -6.47
CA TYR A 531 4.52 26.33 -5.66
C TYR A 531 5.62 25.29 -5.89
N LYS A 532 6.88 25.72 -5.90
CA LYS A 532 8.02 24.81 -6.06
C LYS A 532 8.46 24.24 -4.70
N LYS A 533 8.84 22.96 -4.66
CA LYS A 533 9.60 22.42 -3.52
C LYS A 533 10.96 23.14 -3.45
N ASN A 534 11.34 23.65 -2.28
CA ASN A 534 12.63 24.32 -2.08
C ASN A 534 13.79 23.29 -1.94
N ILE A 535 15.02 23.76 -2.06
CA ILE A 535 16.26 23.01 -1.85
C ILE A 535 16.56 22.83 -0.36
N THR A 536 17.35 21.80 0.01
CA THR A 536 17.72 21.53 1.40
C THR A 536 18.69 22.55 1.98
N LEU A 537 18.92 22.52 3.29
CA LEU A 537 19.88 23.40 3.96
C LEU A 537 21.33 23.23 3.47
N MET A 538 21.78 21.99 3.20
CA MET A 538 23.11 21.75 2.62
C MET A 538 23.21 22.32 1.21
N GLN A 539 22.19 22.08 0.38
CA GLN A 539 22.12 22.62 -0.98
C GLN A 539 22.11 24.16 -0.99
N LEU A 540 21.35 24.78 -0.07
CA LEU A 540 21.32 26.24 0.08
C LEU A 540 22.67 26.78 0.57
N TYR A 541 23.30 26.14 1.55
CA TYR A 541 24.62 26.52 2.06
C TYR A 541 25.65 26.52 0.92
N SER A 542 25.69 25.45 0.13
CA SER A 542 26.55 25.34 -1.06
C SER A 542 26.24 26.43 -2.08
N ALA A 543 24.97 26.62 -2.46
CA ALA A 543 24.57 27.63 -3.44
C ALA A 543 24.91 29.07 -2.99
N LEU A 544 24.79 29.38 -1.70
CA LEU A 544 25.18 30.68 -1.15
C LEU A 544 26.71 30.88 -1.15
N LYS A 545 27.50 29.82 -0.88
CA LYS A 545 28.96 29.87 -1.01
C LYS A 545 29.41 30.04 -2.45
N ASP A 546 28.89 29.25 -3.38
CA ASP A 546 29.19 29.35 -4.81
C ASP A 546 28.80 30.73 -5.39
N ALA A 547 27.74 31.33 -4.86
CA ALA A 547 27.28 32.68 -5.20
C ALA A 547 28.11 33.82 -4.56
N ASN A 548 29.13 33.51 -3.75
CA ASN A 548 29.94 34.41 -2.94
C ASN A 548 29.14 35.32 -1.99
N TYR A 549 28.24 34.73 -1.19
CA TYR A 549 27.63 35.39 -0.04
C TYR A 549 28.21 34.90 1.28
N ASP A 550 28.34 35.82 2.23
CA ASP A 550 28.54 35.49 3.64
C ASP A 550 27.32 34.77 4.20
N ILE A 551 27.56 33.85 5.13
CA ILE A 551 26.56 32.99 5.76
C ILE A 551 26.73 33.19 7.25
N ASP A 552 25.74 33.84 7.88
CA ASP A 552 25.84 34.31 9.25
C ASP A 552 25.44 33.22 10.24
N LYS A 553 24.18 32.74 10.13
CA LYS A 553 23.53 31.79 11.05
C LYS A 553 22.49 30.92 10.35
N GLN A 554 22.10 29.80 10.97
CA GLN A 554 20.94 29.01 10.56
C GLN A 554 19.75 29.28 11.49
N VAL A 555 18.55 29.44 10.93
CA VAL A 555 17.35 29.83 11.69
C VAL A 555 16.48 28.62 12.00
N SER A 556 16.31 28.29 13.28
CA SER A 556 15.42 27.22 13.76
C SER A 556 14.03 27.74 14.11
N ASN A 557 13.01 26.92 13.86
CA ASN A 557 11.69 27.07 14.47
C ASN A 557 11.59 26.37 15.84
N TYR A 558 10.47 26.56 16.54
CA TYR A 558 10.14 25.91 17.82
C TYR A 558 9.75 24.42 17.71
N ARG A 559 10.08 23.77 16.58
CA ARG A 559 9.96 22.32 16.37
C ARG A 559 11.31 21.67 16.01
N GLY A 560 12.42 22.38 16.27
CA GLY A 560 13.79 21.90 16.04
C GLY A 560 14.24 21.82 14.58
N LYS A 561 13.45 22.34 13.63
CA LYS A 561 13.76 22.30 12.19
C LYS A 561 14.33 23.64 11.74
N ILE A 562 15.43 23.58 11.00
CA ILE A 562 15.96 24.76 10.32
C ILE A 562 15.06 25.11 9.15
N ILE A 563 14.62 26.37 9.10
CA ILE A 563 13.73 26.93 8.08
C ILE A 563 14.47 27.82 7.07
N GLY A 564 15.73 28.16 7.31
CA GLY A 564 16.58 28.89 6.37
C GLY A 564 17.92 29.34 6.94
N ILE A 565 18.66 30.07 6.12
CA ILE A 565 19.95 30.69 6.46
C ILE A 565 19.78 32.20 6.55
N LEU A 566 20.39 32.82 7.55
CA LEU A 566 20.57 34.26 7.62
C LEU A 566 21.82 34.66 6.82
N SER A 567 21.65 35.58 5.88
CA SER A 567 22.75 36.23 5.15
C SER A 567 22.45 37.72 5.04
N HIS A 568 23.38 38.58 5.46
CA HIS A 568 23.22 40.04 5.41
C HIS A 568 21.94 40.53 6.13
N ASP A 569 21.63 39.94 7.29
CA ASP A 569 20.38 40.11 8.06
C ASP A 569 19.07 39.80 7.29
N VAL A 570 19.12 39.05 6.19
CA VAL A 570 17.93 38.56 5.46
C VAL A 570 17.85 37.04 5.57
N LEU A 571 16.67 36.53 5.94
CA LEU A 571 16.39 35.10 5.94
C LEU A 571 16.16 34.61 4.51
N VAL A 572 17.02 33.72 4.05
CA VAL A 572 16.86 32.93 2.84
C VAL A 572 16.25 31.59 3.24
N PRO A 573 14.98 31.30 2.91
CA PRO A 573 14.34 30.07 3.33
C PRO A 573 14.95 28.85 2.63
N CYS A 574 14.98 27.71 3.33
CA CYS A 574 15.30 26.39 2.79
C CYS A 574 14.14 25.42 3.02
N PHE A 575 14.16 24.26 2.38
CA PHE A 575 13.28 23.15 2.78
C PHE A 575 13.58 22.78 4.25
N PRO A 576 12.56 22.50 5.10
CA PRO A 576 12.77 22.19 6.52
C PRO A 576 13.80 21.07 6.73
N SER A 577 14.90 21.40 7.41
CA SER A 577 16.12 20.57 7.45
C SER A 577 16.66 20.37 8.87
N VAL A 578 17.52 19.36 9.05
CA VAL A 578 18.34 19.17 10.26
C VAL A 578 19.47 20.20 10.28
N ALA A 579 19.86 20.68 11.47
CA ALA A 579 20.89 21.68 11.66
C ALA A 579 22.31 21.23 11.23
N LEU A 580 23.06 22.13 10.60
CA LEU A 580 24.46 21.91 10.25
C LEU A 580 25.34 22.05 11.50
N PRO A 581 26.29 21.13 11.76
CA PRO A 581 27.10 21.15 12.98
C PRO A 581 28.13 22.29 13.06
N ASN A 582 28.45 22.93 11.93
CA ASN A 582 29.50 23.95 11.80
C ASN A 582 28.92 25.37 11.59
N LEU A 583 27.67 25.61 11.95
CA LEU A 583 26.97 26.89 11.77
C LEU A 583 26.18 27.25 13.04
N GLU A 584 26.21 28.51 13.47
CA GLU A 584 25.51 28.93 14.68
C GLU A 584 23.99 28.92 14.44
N THR A 585 23.24 28.24 15.32
CA THR A 585 21.78 28.22 15.29
C THR A 585 21.20 29.40 16.07
N ILE A 586 20.18 30.04 15.51
CA ILE A 586 19.38 31.08 16.17
C ILE A 586 17.90 30.74 16.04
N TYR A 587 17.08 30.98 17.07
CA TYR A 587 15.64 30.81 16.97
C TYR A 587 14.98 31.97 16.23
N SER A 588 13.86 31.72 15.55
CA SER A 588 13.10 32.71 14.76
C SER A 588 12.95 34.06 15.46
N ASP A 589 12.65 34.06 16.76
CA ASP A 589 12.28 35.25 17.51
C ASP A 589 13.47 36.11 17.94
N ASP A 590 14.68 35.56 17.95
CA ASP A 590 15.91 36.33 18.21
C ASP A 590 16.46 36.99 16.92
N VAL A 591 15.92 36.62 15.75
CA VAL A 591 16.33 37.21 14.46
C VAL A 591 15.79 38.63 14.35
N LYS A 592 16.71 39.59 14.15
CA LYS A 592 16.36 40.96 13.79
C LYS A 592 16.06 41.00 12.30
N TRP A 593 14.78 41.09 11.96
CA TRP A 593 14.35 41.09 10.56
C TRP A 593 14.78 42.35 9.82
N SER A 594 15.00 42.21 8.51
CA SER A 594 15.29 43.34 7.63
C SER A 594 14.02 44.04 7.15
N SER A 595 14.16 45.31 6.78
CA SER A 595 13.06 46.08 6.20
C SER A 595 12.61 45.53 4.84
N TYR A 596 11.33 45.73 4.53
CA TYR A 596 10.66 45.14 3.36
C TYR A 596 11.44 45.28 2.04
N THR A 597 11.96 46.46 1.74
CA THR A 597 12.71 46.71 0.50
C THR A 597 14.03 45.95 0.44
N LYS A 598 14.80 45.93 1.53
CA LYS A 598 16.06 45.16 1.64
C LYS A 598 15.79 43.67 1.44
N THR A 599 14.78 43.13 2.14
CA THR A 599 14.38 41.72 2.05
C THR A 599 13.93 41.36 0.64
N ARG A 600 13.00 42.12 0.04
CA ARG A 600 12.48 41.89 -1.33
C ARG A 600 13.59 41.88 -2.38
N ASP A 601 14.46 42.89 -2.37
CA ASP A 601 15.45 43.08 -3.43
C ASP A 601 16.62 42.09 -3.30
N PHE A 602 16.97 41.68 -2.08
CA PHE A 602 17.91 40.58 -1.83
C PHE A 602 17.36 39.22 -2.32
N LEU A 603 16.10 38.90 -1.97
CA LEU A 603 15.43 37.67 -2.41
C LEU A 603 15.29 37.59 -3.95
N ARG A 604 14.92 38.70 -4.61
CA ARG A 604 14.93 38.81 -6.09
C ARG A 604 16.34 38.58 -6.68
N THR A 605 17.37 39.15 -6.05
CA THR A 605 18.77 39.00 -6.49
C THR A 605 19.24 37.54 -6.36
N LEU A 606 18.87 36.85 -5.29
CA LEU A 606 19.18 35.43 -5.08
C LEU A 606 18.45 34.50 -6.07
N SER A 607 17.21 34.82 -6.43
CA SER A 607 16.48 34.06 -7.46
C SER A 607 17.20 34.02 -8.80
N SER A 608 17.83 35.14 -9.21
CA SER A 608 18.66 35.18 -10.43
C SER A 608 19.87 34.24 -10.41
N LYS A 609 20.31 33.77 -9.22
CA LYS A 609 21.44 32.84 -9.01
C LYS A 609 21.01 31.39 -8.73
N LYS A 610 19.83 30.97 -9.18
CA LYS A 610 19.23 29.61 -9.01
C LYS A 610 18.79 29.23 -7.59
N VAL A 611 18.72 30.17 -6.64
CA VAL A 611 18.10 29.90 -5.32
C VAL A 611 16.60 30.11 -5.41
N LEU A 612 15.77 29.16 -4.97
CA LEU A 612 14.30 29.24 -5.07
C LEU A 612 13.71 30.20 -4.02
N SER A 613 13.90 31.50 -4.27
CA SER A 613 13.69 32.59 -3.32
C SER A 613 12.86 33.75 -3.87
N GLN A 614 12.31 33.65 -5.09
CA GLN A 614 11.56 34.75 -5.71
C GLN A 614 10.36 35.17 -4.85
N PRO A 615 10.22 36.47 -4.51
CA PRO A 615 8.99 36.99 -3.90
C PRO A 615 7.78 36.81 -4.82
N ALA A 616 6.74 36.15 -4.30
CA ALA A 616 5.49 35.86 -5.00
C ALA A 616 4.30 36.68 -4.46
N PHE A 617 4.16 36.79 -3.13
CA PHE A 617 3.09 37.56 -2.48
C PHE A 617 3.61 38.46 -1.35
N ARG A 618 2.91 39.58 -1.13
CA ARG A 618 2.97 40.42 0.08
C ARG A 618 1.93 39.93 1.08
N VAL A 619 2.33 39.65 2.32
CA VAL A 619 1.40 39.25 3.38
C VAL A 619 0.95 40.49 4.14
N ILE A 620 -0.37 40.70 4.20
CA ILE A 620 -1.01 41.90 4.76
C ILE A 620 -1.84 41.56 6.00
N GLU A 621 -1.55 42.25 7.09
CA GLU A 621 -2.24 42.19 8.39
C GLU A 621 -2.56 43.65 8.80
N ASP A 622 -3.84 43.97 9.07
CA ASP A 622 -4.33 45.33 9.38
C ASP A 622 -3.81 46.45 8.45
N ASP A 623 -3.94 46.26 7.13
CA ASP A 623 -3.45 47.14 6.04
C ASP A 623 -1.91 47.38 6.01
N MET A 624 -1.15 46.66 6.85
CA MET A 624 0.30 46.70 6.92
C MET A 624 0.92 45.43 6.32
N ILE A 625 2.01 45.59 5.56
CA ILE A 625 2.81 44.46 5.06
C ILE A 625 3.69 43.93 6.19
N VAL A 626 3.42 42.70 6.64
CA VAL A 626 4.14 42.00 7.72
C VAL A 626 5.18 40.99 7.22
N GLY A 627 5.18 40.68 5.93
CA GLY A 627 6.24 39.87 5.32
C GLY A 627 6.01 39.53 3.84
N ILE A 628 6.85 38.63 3.33
CA ILE A 628 6.88 38.18 1.95
C ILE A 628 6.67 36.66 1.91
N LEU A 629 5.86 36.17 0.97
CA LEU A 629 5.76 34.76 0.63
C LEU A 629 6.54 34.48 -0.67
N THR A 630 7.40 33.45 -0.67
CA THR A 630 8.21 33.06 -1.83
C THR A 630 7.44 32.18 -2.83
N GLU A 631 8.04 31.96 -4.02
CA GLU A 631 7.65 30.95 -5.00
C GLU A 631 7.60 29.50 -4.45
N THR A 632 8.18 29.27 -3.26
CA THR A 632 8.20 28.00 -2.54
C THR A 632 7.15 27.91 -1.43
N ASN A 633 6.21 28.87 -1.35
CA ASN A 633 5.21 28.98 -0.29
C ASN A 633 5.81 29.15 1.13
N GLN A 634 6.93 29.87 1.24
CA GLN A 634 7.62 30.10 2.52
C GLN A 634 7.62 31.56 2.91
N PHE A 635 7.34 31.82 4.19
CA PHE A 635 7.16 33.16 4.73
C PHE A 635 8.48 33.73 5.27
N VAL A 636 8.80 34.96 4.85
CA VAL A 636 9.96 35.73 5.29
C VAL A 636 9.44 37.02 5.96
N PRO A 637 9.60 37.18 7.29
CA PRO A 637 9.15 38.37 8.00
C PRO A 637 9.93 39.64 7.63
N VAL A 638 9.35 40.80 7.93
CA VAL A 638 10.00 42.11 7.80
C VAL A 638 9.76 42.97 9.04
N ASP A 639 10.74 43.79 9.41
CA ASP A 639 10.65 44.73 10.54
C ASP A 639 11.29 46.08 10.15
N PRO A 640 10.66 47.23 10.44
CA PRO A 640 9.26 47.38 10.85
C PRO A 640 8.29 46.98 9.73
N PRO A 641 7.05 46.57 10.07
CA PRO A 641 5.93 46.53 9.12
C PRO A 641 5.71 47.91 8.49
N ILE A 642 5.27 47.93 7.23
CA ILE A 642 5.03 49.16 6.45
C ILE A 642 3.62 49.19 5.88
N SER A 643 3.07 50.37 5.60
CA SER A 643 1.78 50.51 4.93
C SER A 643 1.80 49.90 3.52
N ASN A 644 0.67 49.35 3.07
CA ASN A 644 0.53 48.75 1.73
C ASN A 644 0.43 49.78 0.59
N ASP A 645 1.26 50.83 0.61
CA ASP A 645 1.27 51.93 -0.36
C ASP A 645 2.20 51.66 -1.58
N ILE A 646 2.92 50.54 -1.57
CA ILE A 646 3.99 50.23 -2.54
C ILE A 646 3.43 49.55 -3.81
N GLN A 647 3.90 50.00 -4.98
CA GLN A 647 3.67 49.35 -6.26
C GLN A 647 4.99 48.76 -6.80
N ASP A 648 5.18 47.45 -6.67
CA ASP A 648 6.39 46.74 -7.11
C ASP A 648 6.12 45.43 -7.89
N GLY A 649 4.86 45.19 -8.25
CA GLY A 649 4.42 44.06 -9.06
C GLY A 649 4.23 42.73 -8.31
N ILE A 650 4.28 42.73 -6.97
CA ILE A 650 4.03 41.53 -6.15
C ILE A 650 2.55 41.49 -5.75
N GLU A 651 1.89 40.33 -5.91
CA GLU A 651 0.48 40.14 -5.56
C GLU A 651 0.25 40.22 -4.03
N GLU A 652 -1.00 40.40 -3.62
CA GLU A 652 -1.39 40.68 -2.23
C GLU A 652 -2.16 39.52 -1.62
N LEU A 653 -1.79 39.13 -0.40
CA LEU A 653 -2.37 38.02 0.34
C LEU A 653 -2.71 38.46 1.76
N ALA A 654 -4.00 38.47 2.11
CA ALA A 654 -4.42 38.70 3.49
C ALA A 654 -4.03 37.49 4.36
N GLY A 655 -3.24 37.73 5.42
CA GLY A 655 -2.71 36.69 6.29
C GLY A 655 -1.93 37.27 7.45
N THR A 656 -1.78 36.50 8.52
CA THR A 656 -1.10 36.94 9.75
C THR A 656 0.34 36.46 9.81
N ASN A 657 1.16 37.01 10.71
CA ASN A 657 2.51 36.49 10.96
C ASN A 657 2.46 35.10 11.62
N TYR A 658 2.46 34.04 10.80
CA TYR A 658 2.31 32.65 11.22
C TYR A 658 3.40 32.16 12.19
N LEU A 659 4.60 32.76 12.21
CA LEU A 659 5.67 32.35 13.15
C LEU A 659 5.32 32.68 14.60
N LEU A 660 4.62 33.80 14.84
CA LEU A 660 4.10 34.14 16.16
C LEU A 660 3.00 33.16 16.60
N ALA A 661 2.17 32.68 15.65
CA ALA A 661 1.16 31.67 15.92
C ALA A 661 1.79 30.31 16.21
N ASP A 662 2.81 29.90 15.44
CA ASP A 662 3.54 28.64 15.61
C ASP A 662 4.24 28.56 16.97
N LYS A 663 4.80 29.68 17.45
CA LYS A 663 5.29 29.79 18.84
C LYS A 663 4.19 29.50 19.85
N VAL A 664 3.05 30.18 19.75
CA VAL A 664 1.93 29.98 20.69
C VAL A 664 1.44 28.53 20.66
N PHE A 665 1.34 27.90 19.48
CA PHE A 665 0.99 26.49 19.37
C PHE A 665 2.05 25.52 19.91
N ALA A 666 3.34 25.88 19.85
CA ALA A 666 4.43 25.06 20.38
C ALA A 666 4.60 25.19 21.90
N THR A 667 4.35 26.38 22.49
CA THR A 667 4.66 26.66 23.91
C THR A 667 3.42 26.80 24.82
N SER A 668 2.20 26.96 24.28
CA SER A 668 1.00 27.14 25.11
C SER A 668 0.50 25.82 25.70
N LYS A 669 0.98 25.50 26.91
CA LYS A 669 0.44 24.41 27.76
C LYS A 669 -0.92 24.74 28.39
N SER A 670 -1.44 25.96 28.20
CA SER A 670 -2.76 26.41 28.67
C SER A 670 -3.88 26.23 27.65
N GLU A 671 -5.07 25.82 28.11
CA GLU A 671 -6.29 25.81 27.30
C GLU A 671 -6.84 27.23 27.11
N ASP A 672 -7.30 27.52 25.89
CA ASP A 672 -7.96 28.77 25.52
C ASP A 672 -9.39 28.84 26.12
N MET A 673 -9.44 29.37 27.35
CA MET A 673 -10.66 29.48 28.14
C MET A 673 -11.70 30.41 27.51
N GLU A 674 -11.30 31.46 26.79
CA GLU A 674 -12.25 32.40 26.16
C GLU A 674 -12.98 31.73 24.99
N ARG A 675 -12.27 30.99 24.14
CA ARG A 675 -12.89 30.17 23.07
C ARG A 675 -13.73 29.04 23.64
N ILE A 676 -13.29 28.37 24.71
CA ILE A 676 -14.07 27.31 25.36
C ILE A 676 -15.39 27.88 25.91
N GLU A 677 -15.35 28.98 26.66
CA GLU A 677 -16.53 29.61 27.24
C GLU A 677 -17.45 30.19 26.15
N THR A 678 -16.89 30.83 25.12
CA THR A 678 -17.64 31.37 23.98
C THR A 678 -18.31 30.26 23.17
N THR A 679 -17.61 29.17 22.88
CA THR A 679 -18.18 27.99 22.19
C THR A 679 -19.30 27.37 23.03
N LYS A 680 -19.11 27.27 24.35
CA LYS A 680 -20.14 26.81 25.30
C LYS A 680 -21.38 27.70 25.27
N LYS A 681 -21.23 29.03 25.32
CA LYS A 681 -22.32 30.02 25.22
C LYS A 681 -23.07 29.90 23.88
N ILE A 682 -22.36 29.77 22.76
CA ILE A 682 -22.94 29.59 21.41
C ILE A 682 -23.76 28.30 21.35
N LYS A 683 -23.22 27.19 21.87
CA LYS A 683 -23.87 25.87 21.89
C LYS A 683 -25.13 25.87 22.76
N LEU A 684 -25.07 26.42 23.97
CA LEU A 684 -26.20 26.54 24.88
C LEU A 684 -27.33 27.41 24.30
N GLU A 685 -27.02 28.60 23.80
CA GLU A 685 -28.01 29.51 23.19
C GLU A 685 -28.68 28.88 21.95
N THR A 686 -27.92 28.11 21.16
CA THR A 686 -28.45 27.34 20.02
C THR A 686 -29.39 26.23 20.49
N GLN A 687 -29.02 25.47 21.51
CA GLN A 687 -29.87 24.42 22.09
C GLN A 687 -31.15 24.99 22.73
N PHE A 688 -31.10 26.12 23.45
CA PHE A 688 -32.29 26.79 23.99
C PHE A 688 -33.29 27.16 22.89
N TYR A 689 -32.84 27.72 21.76
CA TYR A 689 -33.74 28.00 20.63
C TYR A 689 -34.28 26.73 19.94
N ILE A 690 -33.49 25.67 19.84
CA ILE A 690 -33.94 24.37 19.32
C ILE A 690 -35.02 23.75 20.22
N ALA A 691 -34.84 23.81 21.55
CA ALA A 691 -35.82 23.34 22.53
C ALA A 691 -37.12 24.18 22.47
N PHE A 692 -37.00 25.51 22.41
CA PHE A 692 -38.12 26.44 22.20
C PHE A 692 -38.92 26.07 20.93
N ARG A 693 -38.25 25.95 19.77
CA ARG A 693 -38.90 25.61 18.49
C ARG A 693 -39.55 24.21 18.54
N SER A 694 -38.93 23.25 19.21
CA SER A 694 -39.48 21.91 19.38
C SER A 694 -40.73 21.91 20.26
N THR A 695 -40.73 22.68 21.35
CA THR A 695 -41.91 22.96 22.17
C THR A 695 -43.04 23.59 21.35
N VAL A 696 -42.76 24.66 20.57
CA VAL A 696 -43.76 25.26 19.66
C VAL A 696 -44.35 24.21 18.71
N ARG A 697 -43.51 23.33 18.14
CA ARG A 697 -43.97 22.26 17.23
C ARG A 697 -44.89 21.26 17.93
N ILE A 698 -44.58 20.86 19.17
CA ILE A 698 -45.42 19.95 19.98
C ILE A 698 -46.78 20.60 20.26
N LEU A 699 -46.78 21.84 20.75
CA LEU A 699 -47.98 22.59 21.09
C LEU A 699 -48.91 22.80 19.88
N LEU A 700 -48.36 23.04 18.68
CA LEU A 700 -49.13 23.13 17.43
C LEU A 700 -49.84 21.81 17.02
N HIS A 701 -49.39 20.66 17.53
CA HIS A 701 -49.94 19.35 17.16
C HIS A 701 -50.83 18.72 18.25
N GLN A 702 -50.92 19.34 19.42
CA GLN A 702 -51.93 19.05 20.44
C GLN A 702 -53.35 19.36 19.94
N ARG A 703 -54.36 18.61 20.40
CA ARG A 703 -55.75 18.74 19.92
C ARG A 703 -56.37 20.05 20.38
N GLU A 704 -56.00 20.47 21.57
CA GLU A 704 -56.43 21.63 22.34
C GLU A 704 -56.05 22.96 21.64
N ASN A 705 -55.00 22.92 20.81
CA ASN A 705 -54.46 24.08 20.09
C ASN A 705 -54.78 24.06 18.58
N ARG A 706 -55.67 23.16 18.14
CA ARG A 706 -56.05 23.02 16.73
C ARG A 706 -56.54 24.34 16.12
N GLU A 707 -57.38 25.08 16.82
CA GLU A 707 -57.92 26.37 16.34
C GLU A 707 -56.79 27.39 16.13
N ARG A 708 -55.87 27.53 17.10
CA ARG A 708 -54.69 28.42 16.99
C ARG A 708 -53.81 28.06 15.79
N ARG A 709 -53.63 26.77 15.50
CA ARG A 709 -52.91 26.31 14.30
C ARG A 709 -53.64 26.64 13.01
N GLU A 710 -54.96 26.49 12.96
CA GLU A 710 -55.78 26.87 11.78
C GLU A 710 -55.76 28.40 11.56
N GLN A 711 -55.81 29.20 12.63
CA GLN A 711 -55.60 30.65 12.59
C GLN A 711 -54.20 31.02 12.03
N ILE A 712 -53.12 30.41 12.54
CA ILE A 712 -51.74 30.59 12.02
C ILE A 712 -51.66 30.24 10.52
N VAL A 713 -52.24 29.11 10.10
CA VAL A 713 -52.28 28.70 8.68
C VAL A 713 -53.02 29.72 7.81
N SER A 714 -54.12 30.29 8.30
CA SER A 714 -54.87 31.33 7.58
C SER A 714 -54.07 32.63 7.39
N ILE A 715 -53.34 33.08 8.42
CA ILE A 715 -52.50 34.29 8.36
C ILE A 715 -51.34 34.10 7.39
N LEU A 716 -50.72 32.91 7.38
CA LEU A 716 -49.67 32.57 6.43
C LEU A 716 -50.19 32.60 4.98
N LYS A 717 -51.35 32.00 4.71
CA LYS A 717 -51.97 31.92 3.37
C LYS A 717 -52.59 33.23 2.87
N ASN A 718 -53.03 34.12 3.76
CA ASN A 718 -53.73 35.36 3.37
C ASN A 718 -52.82 36.30 2.55
N VAL A 719 -53.18 36.60 1.31
CA VAL A 719 -52.36 37.43 0.40
C VAL A 719 -52.46 38.93 0.75
N SER A 720 -53.59 39.37 1.31
CA SER A 720 -53.90 40.78 1.62
C SER A 720 -53.20 41.33 2.88
N PHE A 721 -52.47 40.51 3.65
CA PHE A 721 -51.68 40.98 4.79
C PHE A 721 -50.23 41.25 4.41
N LEU A 722 -49.78 42.50 4.59
CA LEU A 722 -48.38 42.90 4.47
C LEU A 722 -47.48 42.13 5.46
N TYR A 723 -46.20 41.98 5.12
CA TYR A 723 -45.23 41.20 5.91
C TYR A 723 -45.23 41.55 7.41
N ARG A 724 -45.11 42.85 7.72
CA ARG A 724 -45.11 43.36 9.11
C ARG A 724 -46.41 43.04 9.85
N THR A 725 -47.55 43.11 9.16
CA THR A 725 -48.87 42.76 9.71
C THR A 725 -49.00 41.26 9.98
N LYS A 726 -48.43 40.39 9.12
CA LYS A 726 -48.36 38.96 9.39
C LYS A 726 -47.46 38.65 10.59
N LEU A 727 -46.27 39.27 10.65
CA LEU A 727 -45.28 39.04 11.70
C LEU A 727 -45.86 39.33 13.09
N THR A 728 -46.46 40.50 13.31
CA THR A 728 -47.07 40.86 14.60
C THR A 728 -48.26 39.97 14.98
N LYS A 729 -49.08 39.53 14.01
CA LYS A 729 -50.19 38.60 14.27
C LYS A 729 -49.69 37.20 14.64
N LEU A 730 -48.62 36.72 13.99
CA LEU A 730 -48.02 35.43 14.30
C LEU A 730 -47.25 35.44 15.63
N GLU A 731 -46.51 36.52 15.94
CA GLU A 731 -45.86 36.67 17.24
C GLU A 731 -46.87 36.56 18.39
N LYS A 732 -48.01 37.28 18.29
CA LYS A 732 -49.08 37.22 19.28
C LYS A 732 -49.64 35.81 19.46
N LEU A 733 -49.98 35.11 18.38
CA LEU A 733 -50.50 33.74 18.47
C LEU A 733 -49.47 32.73 19.00
N LEU A 734 -48.18 32.92 18.73
CA LEU A 734 -47.11 32.08 19.29
C LEU A 734 -46.91 32.30 20.79
N ARG A 735 -47.08 33.54 21.28
CA ARG A 735 -47.07 33.86 22.72
C ARG A 735 -48.26 33.19 23.44
N GLU A 736 -49.47 33.38 22.93
CA GLU A 736 -50.71 32.75 23.44
C GLU A 736 -50.68 31.22 23.39
N LEU A 737 -49.92 30.63 22.45
CA LEU A 737 -49.70 29.19 22.38
C LEU A 737 -48.74 28.68 23.48
N CYS A 738 -47.74 29.48 23.84
CA CYS A 738 -46.60 29.05 24.68
C CYS A 738 -46.65 29.51 26.14
N GLU A 739 -47.57 30.39 26.50
CA GLU A 739 -47.76 30.99 27.84
C GLU A 739 -47.70 29.97 29.00
N ASN A 740 -48.34 28.81 28.85
CA ASN A 740 -48.36 27.75 29.87
C ASN A 740 -47.17 26.77 29.81
N ALA A 741 -46.34 26.85 28.78
CA ALA A 741 -45.35 25.82 28.41
C ALA A 741 -43.90 26.33 28.32
N ILE A 742 -43.71 27.65 28.32
CA ILE A 742 -42.40 28.33 28.32
C ILE A 742 -42.42 29.43 29.38
N SER A 743 -41.30 29.60 30.06
CA SER A 743 -41.02 30.69 31.00
C SER A 743 -39.62 31.25 30.72
N PHE A 744 -39.45 32.56 30.86
CA PHE A 744 -38.16 33.24 30.72
C PHE A 744 -37.75 33.81 32.08
N GLY A 745 -36.46 33.72 32.41
CA GLY A 745 -35.94 34.20 33.69
C GLY A 745 -34.42 34.10 33.77
N ASP A 746 -33.85 34.50 34.90
CA ASP A 746 -32.41 34.51 35.09
C ASP A 746 -31.95 33.12 35.59
N LEU A 747 -31.00 32.52 34.89
CA LEU A 747 -30.39 31.22 35.22
C LEU A 747 -29.01 31.45 35.84
N PRO A 748 -28.74 30.93 37.06
CA PRO A 748 -27.40 30.92 37.65
C PRO A 748 -26.33 30.31 36.73
N SER A 749 -25.12 30.88 36.74
CA SER A 749 -23.96 30.37 36.00
C SER A 749 -23.69 28.90 36.31
N GLU A 750 -23.65 28.53 37.58
CA GLU A 750 -23.47 27.14 38.05
C GLU A 750 -24.46 26.15 37.42
N LEU A 751 -25.70 26.58 37.14
CA LEU A 751 -26.69 25.74 36.46
C LEU A 751 -26.47 25.68 34.94
N LEU A 752 -26.08 26.80 34.31
CA LEU A 752 -25.66 26.81 32.90
C LEU A 752 -24.41 25.96 32.68
N ASP A 753 -23.49 25.93 33.65
CA ASP A 753 -22.23 25.22 33.55
C ASP A 753 -22.38 23.69 33.57
N ASN A 754 -23.39 23.20 34.29
CA ASN A 754 -23.76 21.79 34.40
C ASN A 754 -24.71 21.30 33.29
N ILE A 755 -25.25 22.18 32.44
CA ILE A 755 -26.11 21.79 31.32
C ILE A 755 -25.24 21.37 30.13
N SER A 756 -25.40 20.12 29.68
CA SER A 756 -24.74 19.60 28.46
C SER A 756 -25.68 19.38 27.28
N GLU A 757 -26.98 19.13 27.53
CA GLU A 757 -28.00 19.01 26.48
C GLU A 757 -29.36 19.55 26.95
N ILE A 758 -29.97 20.43 26.16
CA ILE A 758 -31.30 20.99 26.37
C ILE A 758 -32.30 20.36 25.41
N SER A 759 -33.31 19.69 25.98
CA SER A 759 -34.37 18.97 25.26
C SER A 759 -35.76 19.50 25.67
N SER A 760 -36.82 19.12 24.95
CA SER A 760 -38.17 19.54 25.35
C SER A 760 -38.58 18.98 26.71
N CYS A 761 -39.30 19.79 27.48
CA CYS A 761 -39.87 19.44 28.79
C CYS A 761 -41.24 18.74 28.68
N ILE A 762 -41.85 18.70 27.50
CA ILE A 762 -43.30 18.42 27.32
C ILE A 762 -43.59 16.96 26.92
N SER A 763 -42.58 16.20 26.49
CA SER A 763 -42.78 14.88 25.85
C SER A 763 -42.48 13.66 26.73
N ASN A 764 -41.97 13.84 27.95
CA ASN A 764 -41.51 12.73 28.79
C ASN A 764 -42.55 12.37 29.87
N THR A 765 -42.85 11.07 30.00
CA THR A 765 -43.50 10.48 31.18
C THR A 765 -42.61 10.49 32.42
N ASP A 766 -41.29 10.59 32.22
CA ASP A 766 -40.29 10.72 33.28
C ASP A 766 -40.14 12.15 33.80
N GLY A 767 -40.82 12.42 34.93
CA GLY A 767 -40.56 13.49 35.90
C GLY A 767 -39.93 14.79 35.42
N CYS A 768 -40.75 15.84 35.25
CA CYS A 768 -40.33 17.22 34.94
C CYS A 768 -39.09 17.69 35.72
N SER A 769 -39.07 17.40 37.03
CA SER A 769 -38.03 17.80 37.99
C SER A 769 -36.64 17.18 37.76
N LYS A 770 -36.47 16.23 36.83
CA LYS A 770 -35.17 15.62 36.49
C LYS A 770 -34.26 16.52 35.63
N LYS A 771 -34.77 17.64 35.10
CA LYS A 771 -34.04 18.52 34.17
C LYS A 771 -33.95 19.94 34.76
N ASN A 772 -32.75 20.45 34.99
CA ASN A 772 -32.49 21.77 35.62
C ASN A 772 -33.06 22.98 34.84
N TYR A 773 -33.47 22.78 33.59
CA TYR A 773 -34.09 23.77 32.70
C TYR A 773 -35.61 23.54 32.48
N CYS A 774 -36.23 22.67 33.28
CA CYS A 774 -37.68 22.43 33.27
C CYS A 774 -38.27 22.75 34.65
N ILE A 775 -39.41 23.44 34.68
CA ILE A 775 -40.09 23.86 35.92
C ILE A 775 -41.57 23.46 35.86
N THR A 776 -42.08 22.81 36.89
CA THR A 776 -43.50 22.52 37.06
C THR A 776 -44.24 23.80 37.48
N LYS A 777 -45.24 24.25 36.71
CA LYS A 777 -46.15 25.35 37.10
C LYS A 777 -47.24 24.85 38.05
N ASP A 778 -47.94 25.75 38.73
CA ASP A 778 -48.95 25.43 39.77
C ASP A 778 -50.12 24.55 39.30
N ASN A 779 -50.35 24.51 37.98
CA ASN A 779 -51.33 23.66 37.31
C ASN A 779 -50.82 22.22 37.01
N GLY A 780 -49.62 21.86 37.47
CA GLY A 780 -48.97 20.58 37.21
C GLY A 780 -48.31 20.44 35.84
N ALA A 781 -48.35 21.47 34.98
CA ALA A 781 -47.74 21.44 33.66
C ALA A 781 -46.23 21.68 33.72
N CYS A 782 -45.46 20.92 32.93
CA CYS A 782 -44.02 21.09 32.82
C CYS A 782 -43.66 22.16 31.78
N SER A 783 -42.95 23.20 32.21
CA SER A 783 -42.56 24.37 31.41
C SER A 783 -41.07 24.39 31.13
N LEU A 784 -40.67 24.73 29.91
CA LEU A 784 -39.29 25.02 29.55
C LEU A 784 -38.86 26.37 30.14
N PHE A 785 -37.71 26.43 30.81
CA PHE A 785 -37.13 27.64 31.36
C PHE A 785 -35.95 28.10 30.50
N ILE A 786 -35.97 29.36 30.04
CA ILE A 786 -35.01 29.92 29.08
C ILE A 786 -34.35 31.17 29.68
N PRO A 787 -33.04 31.39 29.51
CA PRO A 787 -32.37 32.62 29.92
C PRO A 787 -33.09 33.85 29.35
N ARG A 788 -33.46 34.78 30.23
CA ARG A 788 -34.11 36.05 29.88
C ARG A 788 -33.25 36.87 28.90
N LYS A 789 -31.95 36.92 29.16
CA LYS A 789 -30.96 37.54 28.27
C LYS A 789 -30.23 36.51 27.41
N ASN A 790 -29.96 36.90 26.18
CA ASN A 790 -29.15 36.15 25.23
C ASN A 790 -27.71 35.98 25.73
N LEU A 791 -27.20 34.74 25.75
CA LEU A 791 -25.89 34.41 26.33
C LEU A 791 -24.70 35.06 25.60
N LEU A 792 -24.91 35.57 24.38
CA LEU A 792 -23.87 36.19 23.55
C LEU A 792 -23.98 37.72 23.49
N ASN A 793 -25.18 38.26 23.29
CA ASN A 793 -25.40 39.70 23.03
C ASN A 793 -26.33 40.40 24.03
N GLN A 794 -26.68 39.74 25.15
CA GLN A 794 -27.41 40.31 26.29
C GLN A 794 -28.81 40.89 26.00
N GLN A 795 -29.35 40.70 24.79
CA GLN A 795 -30.70 41.13 24.41
C GLN A 795 -31.78 40.22 25.01
N GLU A 796 -33.00 40.75 25.20
CA GLU A 796 -34.16 40.01 25.69
C GLU A 796 -34.55 38.85 24.74
N ASN A 797 -34.26 37.62 25.17
CA ASN A 797 -34.51 36.39 24.43
C ASN A 797 -36.01 36.15 24.21
N GLU A 798 -36.88 36.49 25.17
CA GLU A 798 -38.34 36.33 25.02
C GLU A 798 -38.85 36.99 23.73
N LYS A 799 -38.59 38.30 23.59
CA LYS A 799 -38.96 39.07 22.40
C LYS A 799 -38.28 38.54 21.15
N ARG A 800 -37.00 38.17 21.23
CA ARG A 800 -36.21 37.72 20.07
C ARG A 800 -36.65 36.33 19.58
N TYR A 801 -37.00 35.41 20.46
CA TYR A 801 -37.39 34.03 20.13
C TYR A 801 -38.78 33.99 19.46
N TYR A 802 -39.78 34.68 20.00
CA TYR A 802 -41.11 34.75 19.38
C TYR A 802 -41.08 35.45 18.01
N LEU A 803 -40.34 36.56 17.87
CA LEU A 803 -40.15 37.23 16.60
C LEU A 803 -39.39 36.34 15.59
N ARG A 804 -38.31 35.68 16.00
CA ARG A 804 -37.53 34.77 15.14
C ARG A 804 -38.38 33.60 14.66
N MET A 805 -39.20 32.99 15.51
CA MET A 805 -40.08 31.89 15.10
C MET A 805 -41.20 32.34 14.15
N ALA A 806 -41.80 33.51 14.39
CA ALA A 806 -42.78 34.11 13.48
C ALA A 806 -42.16 34.44 12.11
N ASP A 807 -40.93 34.95 12.10
CA ASP A 807 -40.15 35.29 10.91
C ASP A 807 -39.72 34.02 10.14
N GLU A 808 -39.22 33.00 10.83
CA GLU A 808 -38.85 31.69 10.23
C GLU A 808 -40.07 31.00 9.59
N LEU A 809 -41.27 31.08 10.20
CA LEU A 809 -42.52 30.61 9.59
C LEU A 809 -42.94 31.42 8.36
N LEU A 810 -42.58 32.70 8.28
CA LEU A 810 -42.92 33.59 7.15
C LEU A 810 -41.96 33.46 5.97
N ARG A 811 -40.65 33.40 6.22
CA ARG A 811 -39.63 33.34 5.15
C ARG A 811 -39.36 31.91 4.66
N TYR A 812 -39.18 30.95 5.56
CA TYR A 812 -38.60 29.65 5.20
C TYR A 812 -39.67 28.57 5.03
N GLN A 813 -40.01 28.25 3.78
CA GLN A 813 -40.97 27.19 3.44
C GLN A 813 -40.61 25.82 4.05
N ARG A 814 -39.31 25.47 4.14
CA ARG A 814 -38.85 24.24 4.80
C ARG A 814 -39.20 24.22 6.29
N VAL A 815 -38.98 25.32 7.01
CA VAL A 815 -39.35 25.44 8.44
C VAL A 815 -40.87 25.45 8.60
N ARG A 816 -41.61 26.19 7.76
CA ARG A 816 -43.09 26.17 7.75
C ARG A 816 -43.66 24.76 7.59
N LEU A 817 -43.12 23.96 6.66
CA LEU A 817 -43.55 22.59 6.44
C LEU A 817 -43.22 21.71 7.66
N PHE A 818 -41.99 21.75 8.18
CA PHE A 818 -41.61 21.03 9.40
C PHE A 818 -42.51 21.37 10.61
N MET A 819 -42.81 22.66 10.83
CA MET A 819 -43.61 23.13 11.96
C MET A 819 -45.10 22.80 11.86
N LEU A 820 -45.62 22.51 10.67
CA LEU A 820 -47.06 22.32 10.42
C LEU A 820 -47.46 20.93 9.86
N ASP A 821 -46.48 20.08 9.53
CA ASP A 821 -46.67 18.68 9.11
C ASP A 821 -45.90 17.75 10.07
N THR A 822 -46.57 16.71 10.59
CA THR A 822 -45.96 15.71 11.47
C THR A 822 -45.02 14.76 10.73
N LYS A 823 -45.23 14.56 9.42
CA LYS A 823 -44.45 13.63 8.58
C LYS A 823 -43.22 14.26 7.91
N LYS A 824 -42.98 15.56 8.14
CA LYS A 824 -41.78 16.26 7.63
C LYS A 824 -40.75 16.41 8.72
N TYR A 825 -39.50 16.18 8.36
CA TYR A 825 -38.33 16.41 9.19
C TYR A 825 -37.57 17.61 8.64
N LEU A 826 -36.89 18.34 9.53
CA LEU A 826 -35.91 19.33 9.15
C LEU A 826 -34.54 18.66 9.28
N ASN A 827 -33.68 18.72 8.26
CA ASN A 827 -32.27 18.40 8.46
C ASN A 827 -31.68 19.50 9.35
N ILE A 828 -31.62 19.24 10.65
CA ILE A 828 -30.91 20.08 11.61
C ILE A 828 -29.44 19.67 11.51
N THR A 829 -28.59 20.59 11.08
CA THR A 829 -27.14 20.41 11.05
C THR A 829 -26.60 20.24 12.46
N SER A 830 -25.67 19.29 12.63
CA SER A 830 -24.81 19.11 13.80
C SER A 830 -25.52 19.23 15.16
N PHE A 831 -26.29 18.21 15.53
CA PHE A 831 -26.13 17.72 16.89
C PHE A 831 -24.73 17.06 16.94
N GLU A 832 -23.85 17.57 17.80
CA GLU A 832 -22.62 16.86 18.16
C GLU A 832 -23.03 15.62 18.95
N TYR A 833 -23.08 14.48 18.27
CA TYR A 833 -23.28 13.19 18.91
C TYR A 833 -22.15 12.95 19.93
N ARG A 834 -22.49 12.59 21.16
CA ARG A 834 -21.53 12.00 22.09
C ARG A 834 -21.29 10.57 21.64
N ILE A 835 -20.16 10.39 20.97
CA ILE A 835 -19.63 9.12 20.51
C ILE A 835 -18.52 8.72 21.49
N GLN A 836 -18.63 7.56 22.12
CA GLN A 836 -17.59 6.97 22.98
C GLN A 836 -16.39 6.50 22.13
N SER A 837 -15.25 6.21 22.77
CA SER A 837 -14.02 5.80 22.05
C SER A 837 -14.13 4.48 21.27
N ASP A 838 -15.17 3.70 21.53
CA ASP A 838 -15.53 2.42 20.92
C ASP A 838 -16.79 2.50 20.05
N GLU A 839 -17.38 3.69 19.90
CA GLU A 839 -18.56 3.95 19.07
C GLU A 839 -18.18 4.70 17.78
N PHE A 840 -19.03 4.60 16.75
CA PHE A 840 -19.05 5.52 15.62
C PHE A 840 -20.47 5.61 15.06
N ILE A 841 -20.76 6.67 14.29
CA ILE A 841 -22.09 6.90 13.71
C ILE A 841 -21.98 6.98 12.19
N LEU A 842 -22.65 6.05 11.52
CA LEU A 842 -22.71 5.97 10.07
C LEU A 842 -24.13 6.20 9.57
N LEU A 843 -24.28 6.86 8.42
CA LEU A 843 -25.55 6.95 7.72
C LEU A 843 -25.90 5.59 7.11
N GLN A 844 -27.16 5.16 7.16
CA GLN A 844 -27.60 3.87 6.61
C GLN A 844 -27.28 3.70 5.11
N THR A 845 -27.17 4.80 4.36
CA THR A 845 -26.75 4.78 2.95
C THR A 845 -25.29 4.36 2.74
N LEU A 846 -24.42 4.59 3.74
CA LEU A 846 -23.02 4.14 3.74
C LEU A 846 -22.86 2.69 4.23
N LEU A 847 -23.91 2.08 4.78
CA LEU A 847 -23.95 0.64 5.11
C LEU A 847 -24.31 -0.25 3.90
N MET A 848 -24.56 0.34 2.73
CA MET A 848 -25.21 -0.30 1.57
C MET A 848 -24.49 0.02 0.25
N GLY A 849 -23.21 0.36 0.32
CA GLY A 849 -22.36 0.68 -0.81
C GLY A 849 -20.90 0.83 -0.37
N ASP A 850 -20.06 1.22 -1.31
CA ASP A 850 -18.60 1.02 -1.41
C ASP A 850 -17.76 1.64 -0.27
N TYR A 851 -18.39 2.30 0.70
CA TYR A 851 -17.75 3.00 1.82
C TYR A 851 -16.81 2.12 2.66
N PHE A 852 -17.10 0.82 2.80
CA PHE A 852 -16.23 -0.11 3.53
C PHE A 852 -15.11 -0.71 2.67
N ASP A 853 -15.29 -0.72 1.35
CA ASP A 853 -14.34 -1.33 0.42
C ASP A 853 -13.12 -0.42 0.18
N ASP A 854 -13.30 0.91 0.30
CA ASP A 854 -12.25 1.93 0.29
C ASP A 854 -11.53 2.11 1.67
N LEU A 855 -11.91 1.37 2.74
CA LEU A 855 -11.30 1.56 4.07
C LEU A 855 -9.94 0.86 4.22
N ILE A 856 -8.87 1.64 4.08
CA ILE A 856 -7.51 1.22 4.43
C ILE A 856 -7.37 1.14 5.97
N PRO A 857 -6.97 -0.01 6.56
CA PRO A 857 -6.72 -0.11 8.00
C PRO A 857 -5.55 0.78 8.46
N PHE A 858 -5.72 1.49 9.58
CA PHE A 858 -4.71 2.36 10.17
C PHE A 858 -4.40 1.94 11.62
N GLU A 859 -3.36 1.12 11.81
CA GLU A 859 -2.94 0.66 13.14
C GLU A 859 -2.26 1.80 13.93
N MET A 860 -3.03 2.51 14.76
CA MET A 860 -2.49 3.55 15.64
C MET A 860 -1.67 2.96 16.79
N ASN A 861 -0.36 3.23 16.78
CA ASN A 861 0.55 2.93 17.89
C ASN A 861 0.07 3.62 19.19
N SER A 862 -0.01 2.86 20.29
CA SER A 862 -0.42 3.34 21.61
C SER A 862 0.48 4.46 22.17
N TYR A 863 1.73 4.55 21.73
CA TYR A 863 2.70 5.56 22.15
C TYR A 863 2.71 6.84 21.29
N VAL A 864 2.23 6.77 20.04
CA VAL A 864 2.16 7.92 19.11
C VAL A 864 0.86 8.68 19.30
N LYS A 865 0.90 10.02 19.29
CA LYS A 865 -0.28 10.87 19.59
C LYS A 865 -0.53 12.00 18.60
N THR A 866 0.36 12.19 17.63
CA THR A 866 0.28 13.20 16.57
C THR A 866 0.72 12.58 15.24
N ILE A 867 0.31 13.18 14.13
CA ILE A 867 0.81 12.85 12.79
C ILE A 867 1.54 14.10 12.26
N PRO A 868 2.87 14.06 12.09
CA PRO A 868 3.64 15.18 11.53
C PRO A 868 3.28 15.43 10.06
N TYR A 869 3.68 16.61 9.56
CA TYR A 869 3.53 16.97 8.15
C TYR A 869 4.13 15.91 7.20
N GLU A 870 5.27 15.31 7.59
CA GLU A 870 5.98 14.31 6.78
C GLU A 870 5.21 12.98 6.61
N TYR A 871 4.22 12.71 7.49
CA TYR A 871 3.41 11.49 7.51
C TYR A 871 1.90 11.77 7.30
N ALA A 872 1.55 13.01 6.96
CA ALA A 872 0.16 13.44 6.82
C ALA A 872 -0.36 13.26 5.38
N ASN A 873 -1.08 12.17 5.13
CA ASN A 873 -1.72 11.91 3.85
C ASN A 873 -3.00 12.77 3.67
N PRO A 874 -3.09 13.64 2.64
CA PRO A 874 -4.28 14.46 2.41
C PRO A 874 -5.50 13.64 1.95
N ILE A 875 -6.69 13.98 2.46
CA ILE A 875 -7.98 13.38 2.03
C ILE A 875 -8.26 13.61 0.54
N GLN A 876 -7.73 14.69 -0.03
CA GLN A 876 -7.77 14.98 -1.46
C GLN A 876 -6.34 15.04 -1.98
N THR A 877 -5.95 14.03 -2.76
CA THR A 877 -4.66 13.93 -3.43
C THR A 877 -4.85 13.29 -4.81
N GLN A 878 -3.96 13.62 -5.75
CA GLN A 878 -3.74 12.82 -6.94
C GLN A 878 -3.30 11.41 -6.51
N LYS A 879 -3.86 10.37 -7.15
CA LYS A 879 -3.34 9.01 -7.07
C LYS A 879 -2.14 8.89 -8.00
N TYR A 880 -1.06 8.30 -7.51
CA TYR A 880 0.13 7.97 -8.29
C TYR A 880 0.23 6.44 -8.42
N SER A 881 0.81 5.96 -9.51
CA SER A 881 1.08 4.53 -9.68
C SER A 881 2.16 4.09 -8.69
N ASN A 882 1.94 2.98 -8.00
CA ASN A 882 2.96 2.28 -7.22
C ASN A 882 3.63 1.13 -8.01
N ARG A 883 3.26 0.94 -9.28
CA ARG A 883 3.93 0.01 -10.19
C ARG A 883 5.16 0.70 -10.77
N VAL A 884 6.34 0.26 -10.32
CA VAL A 884 7.59 0.52 -11.02
C VAL A 884 7.67 -0.49 -12.17
N VAL A 885 7.61 -0.01 -13.41
CA VAL A 885 7.97 -0.86 -14.56
C VAL A 885 9.46 -1.13 -14.46
N GLN A 886 9.85 -2.40 -14.38
CA GLN A 886 11.25 -2.77 -14.33
C GLN A 886 11.86 -2.54 -15.72
N GLU A 887 12.71 -1.52 -15.85
CA GLU A 887 13.57 -1.26 -17.03
C GLU A 887 14.56 -2.42 -17.20
N VAL A 888 14.10 -3.58 -17.72
CA VAL A 888 14.93 -4.77 -17.94
C VAL A 888 15.85 -4.53 -19.13
N GLY A 889 16.97 -3.87 -18.88
CA GLY A 889 18.10 -3.83 -19.81
C GLY A 889 18.01 -2.79 -20.94
N ASN A 890 17.29 -1.69 -20.75
CA ASN A 890 17.60 -0.41 -21.39
C ASN A 890 17.12 0.74 -20.46
N GLU A 891 18.05 1.58 -20.02
CA GLU A 891 17.70 2.94 -19.60
C GLU A 891 17.56 3.79 -20.87
N ASP A 892 16.33 4.00 -21.33
CA ASP A 892 15.83 5.19 -22.04
C ASP A 892 14.32 5.00 -22.41
N GLU A 893 13.44 5.90 -21.91
CA GLU A 893 12.04 6.23 -22.33
C GLU A 893 10.79 5.38 -21.85
N GLU A 894 10.16 5.87 -20.74
CA GLU A 894 8.73 6.08 -20.32
C GLU A 894 7.45 5.20 -20.64
N GLU A 895 6.55 5.05 -19.61
CA GLU A 895 5.07 4.71 -19.54
C GLU A 895 4.55 3.30 -20.01
N GLU A 896 3.24 2.96 -20.22
CA GLU A 896 2.06 2.80 -19.30
C GLU A 896 1.29 1.41 -19.25
N GLU A 897 0.76 0.79 -20.34
CA GLU A 897 -0.37 -0.21 -20.28
C GLU A 897 -0.42 -1.38 -21.33
N THR A 898 -1.37 -2.34 -21.20
CA THR A 898 -2.55 -2.47 -22.13
C THR A 898 -3.46 -3.71 -21.96
N SER A 899 -4.78 -3.51 -22.06
CA SER A 899 -5.70 -4.31 -22.91
C SER A 899 -7.00 -3.52 -23.21
N ASN A 900 -7.61 -3.70 -24.38
CA ASN A 900 -8.58 -2.73 -24.93
C ASN A 900 -9.84 -3.38 -25.56
N PRO A 901 -11.07 -3.14 -25.05
CA PRO A 901 -12.31 -3.77 -25.51
C PRO A 901 -12.90 -3.21 -26.82
N ASP A 902 -12.29 -2.20 -27.46
CA ASP A 902 -12.72 -1.77 -28.80
C ASP A 902 -12.46 -2.87 -29.87
N PHE A 903 -11.59 -3.86 -29.59
CA PHE A 903 -11.19 -4.91 -30.54
C PHE A 903 -10.99 -6.27 -29.89
N SER A 904 -11.57 -7.32 -30.49
CA SER A 904 -11.22 -8.73 -30.23
C SER A 904 -10.31 -9.29 -31.33
N GLU A 905 -9.81 -10.52 -31.12
CA GLU A 905 -9.09 -11.29 -32.14
C GLU A 905 -9.85 -11.40 -33.49
N ASP A 906 -11.19 -11.34 -33.44
CA ASP A 906 -12.07 -11.37 -34.62
C ASP A 906 -11.81 -10.22 -35.62
N SER A 907 -11.00 -9.22 -35.27
CA SER A 907 -10.57 -8.17 -36.18
C SER A 907 -9.71 -8.72 -37.34
N ILE A 908 -8.95 -9.80 -37.07
CA ILE A 908 -8.09 -10.46 -38.04
C ILE A 908 -8.92 -11.47 -38.86
N GLN A 909 -8.78 -11.43 -40.18
CA GLN A 909 -9.38 -12.37 -41.12
C GLN A 909 -8.51 -13.62 -41.31
N GLU A 910 -7.19 -13.43 -41.41
CA GLU A 910 -6.23 -14.50 -41.70
C GLU A 910 -4.87 -14.16 -41.08
N ARG A 911 -4.20 -15.17 -40.51
CA ARG A 911 -2.85 -15.06 -39.91
C ARG A 911 -1.86 -15.84 -40.75
N LEU A 912 -1.23 -15.19 -41.73
CA LEU A 912 -0.26 -15.83 -42.61
C LEU A 912 1.05 -16.09 -41.86
N SER A 913 1.57 -17.31 -41.95
CA SER A 913 2.84 -17.73 -41.34
C SER A 913 4.08 -17.15 -42.02
N SER A 914 3.91 -16.53 -43.20
CA SER A 914 4.93 -15.83 -43.97
C SER A 914 4.29 -14.69 -44.77
N VAL A 915 5.09 -13.71 -45.21
CA VAL A 915 4.62 -12.56 -45.99
C VAL A 915 3.96 -12.98 -47.30
N GLN A 916 2.82 -12.38 -47.64
CA GLN A 916 2.03 -12.71 -48.81
C GLN A 916 2.78 -12.39 -50.12
N GLY A 917 2.96 -13.44 -50.93
CA GLY A 917 3.50 -13.39 -52.28
C GLY A 917 4.03 -14.76 -52.74
N ASN A 918 4.53 -14.83 -53.97
CA ASN A 918 5.30 -15.98 -54.43
C ASN A 918 6.80 -15.79 -54.16
N ALA A 919 7.62 -16.83 -54.34
CA ALA A 919 9.08 -16.77 -54.14
C ALA A 919 9.82 -15.79 -55.09
N ALA A 920 9.14 -15.18 -56.07
CA ALA A 920 9.69 -14.11 -56.90
C ALA A 920 9.31 -12.69 -56.38
N SER A 921 8.37 -12.58 -55.45
CA SER A 921 7.90 -11.32 -54.88
C SER A 921 9.01 -10.58 -54.15
N TYR A 922 9.14 -9.28 -54.44
CA TYR A 922 10.17 -8.43 -53.85
C TYR A 922 10.11 -8.41 -52.32
N TRP A 923 8.91 -8.20 -51.77
CA TRP A 923 8.68 -8.11 -50.33
C TRP A 923 8.97 -9.43 -49.61
N VAL A 924 8.61 -10.58 -50.21
CA VAL A 924 8.87 -11.92 -49.64
C VAL A 924 10.38 -12.24 -49.55
N LYS A 925 11.20 -11.63 -50.41
CA LYS A 925 12.68 -11.74 -50.33
C LYS A 925 13.32 -10.73 -49.38
N MET A 926 12.61 -9.65 -49.08
CA MET A 926 13.10 -8.50 -48.32
C MET A 926 12.84 -8.66 -46.82
N PHE A 927 11.67 -9.16 -46.44
CA PHE A 927 11.35 -9.57 -45.08
C PHE A 927 12.01 -10.92 -44.73
N PRO A 928 12.35 -11.17 -43.46
CA PRO A 928 12.78 -12.49 -42.98
C PRO A 928 11.78 -13.62 -43.26
N PRO A 929 12.21 -14.88 -43.47
CA PRO A 929 11.28 -15.98 -43.79
C PRO A 929 10.27 -16.33 -42.69
N ALA A 930 10.57 -15.98 -41.42
CA ALA A 930 9.69 -16.22 -40.27
C ALA A 930 8.69 -15.06 -40.01
N THR A 931 8.73 -13.99 -40.82
CA THR A 931 7.89 -12.81 -40.67
C THR A 931 6.44 -13.10 -41.03
N LYS A 932 5.55 -13.06 -40.04
CA LYS A 932 4.10 -13.29 -40.18
C LYS A 932 3.39 -12.04 -40.67
N GLU A 933 2.34 -12.22 -41.47
CA GLU A 933 1.50 -11.12 -41.98
C GLU A 933 0.03 -11.38 -41.69
N PHE A 934 -0.65 -10.41 -41.07
CA PHE A 934 -2.03 -10.53 -40.65
C PHE A 934 -2.94 -9.71 -41.55
N VAL A 935 -3.95 -10.37 -42.12
CA VAL A 935 -4.96 -9.77 -43.01
C VAL A 935 -6.14 -9.34 -42.17
N LEU A 936 -6.60 -8.09 -42.28
CA LEU A 936 -7.78 -7.60 -41.54
C LEU A 936 -9.06 -7.76 -42.37
N LYS A 937 -10.19 -7.96 -41.68
CA LYS A 937 -11.51 -8.04 -42.33
C LYS A 937 -11.87 -6.69 -42.98
N SER A 938 -12.54 -6.70 -44.14
CA SER A 938 -13.10 -5.48 -44.76
C SER A 938 -14.28 -4.91 -43.93
N HIS A 939 -13.98 -4.08 -42.94
CA HIS A 939 -14.96 -3.45 -42.05
C HIS A 939 -14.54 -2.03 -41.67
N ARG A 940 -15.45 -1.20 -41.13
CA ARG A 940 -15.11 0.17 -40.69
C ARG A 940 -14.06 0.14 -39.57
N ALA A 941 -14.34 -0.60 -38.49
CA ALA A 941 -13.50 -0.60 -37.29
C ALA A 941 -12.07 -1.09 -37.57
N THR A 942 -11.91 -2.10 -38.43
CA THR A 942 -10.60 -2.64 -38.81
C THR A 942 -9.73 -1.64 -39.60
N THR A 943 -10.31 -0.61 -40.21
CA THR A 943 -9.50 0.49 -40.79
C THR A 943 -8.76 1.30 -39.73
N TYR A 944 -9.28 1.38 -38.50
CA TYR A 944 -8.63 2.05 -37.36
C TYR A 944 -7.69 1.14 -36.58
N TYR A 945 -7.85 -0.19 -36.68
CA TYR A 945 -7.16 -1.17 -35.83
C TYR A 945 -5.63 -0.98 -35.77
N ILE A 946 -4.96 -0.79 -36.92
CA ILE A 946 -3.50 -0.65 -36.93
C ILE A 946 -3.07 0.72 -36.40
N ALA A 947 -3.79 1.80 -36.73
CA ALA A 947 -3.56 3.11 -36.11
C ALA A 947 -3.74 3.07 -34.59
N ILE A 948 -4.70 2.27 -34.10
CA ILE A 948 -4.93 2.07 -32.66
C ILE A 948 -3.82 1.25 -32.03
N LEU A 949 -3.38 0.13 -32.62
CA LEU A 949 -2.20 -0.60 -32.15
C LEU A 949 -0.99 0.32 -32.02
N ILE A 950 -0.65 1.06 -33.07
CA ILE A 950 0.53 1.95 -33.10
C ILE A 950 0.42 3.09 -32.08
N LEU A 951 -0.77 3.65 -31.87
CA LEU A 951 -0.98 4.69 -30.87
C LEU A 951 -1.08 4.13 -29.45
N GLN A 952 -1.52 2.88 -29.28
CA GLN A 952 -1.48 2.14 -28.03
C GLN A 952 -0.08 1.64 -27.68
N GLU A 953 0.86 1.55 -28.62
CA GLU A 953 2.25 1.15 -28.37
C GLU A 953 3.19 2.39 -28.26
N LYS A 954 2.67 3.61 -28.53
CA LYS A 954 3.44 4.87 -28.51
C LYS A 954 2.98 5.91 -27.47
N LEU A 955 1.87 5.69 -26.77
CA LEU A 955 1.27 6.66 -25.86
C LEU A 955 0.88 6.05 -24.49
N ASP A 956 1.40 4.89 -24.13
CA ASP A 956 0.80 3.56 -24.39
C ASP A 956 -0.39 3.19 -23.49
N ARG A 957 -0.98 4.19 -22.86
CA ARG A 957 -2.39 4.21 -22.48
C ARG A 957 -3.29 3.65 -23.58
N ARG A 958 -4.41 3.08 -23.16
CA ARG A 958 -5.50 2.61 -24.02
C ARG A 958 -6.08 3.71 -24.95
N ILE A 959 -6.16 3.43 -26.25
CA ILE A 959 -6.68 4.32 -27.31
C ILE A 959 -7.96 3.74 -27.94
N THR A 960 -9.02 4.55 -28.08
CA THR A 960 -10.28 4.17 -28.74
C THR A 960 -10.39 4.73 -30.16
N ILE A 961 -11.36 4.25 -30.95
CA ILE A 961 -11.69 4.84 -32.28
C ILE A 961 -11.97 6.35 -32.17
N ALA A 962 -12.66 6.79 -31.12
CA ALA A 962 -12.94 8.21 -30.89
C ALA A 962 -11.67 9.04 -30.64
N ASN A 963 -10.68 8.47 -29.93
CA ASN A 963 -9.38 9.13 -29.74
C ASN A 963 -8.63 9.28 -31.08
N VAL A 964 -8.67 8.26 -31.95
CA VAL A 964 -8.01 8.35 -33.27
C VAL A 964 -8.72 9.32 -34.20
N SER A 965 -10.07 9.38 -34.21
CA SER A 965 -10.79 10.41 -34.96
C SER A 965 -10.46 11.82 -34.48
N GLN A 966 -10.33 12.06 -33.18
CA GLN A 966 -9.91 13.37 -32.66
C GLN A 966 -8.46 13.70 -33.08
N LEU A 967 -7.50 12.80 -32.83
CA LEU A 967 -6.09 13.01 -33.21
C LEU A 967 -5.92 13.20 -34.72
N LEU A 968 -6.74 12.54 -35.53
CA LEU A 968 -6.77 12.71 -36.99
C LEU A 968 -7.33 14.08 -37.39
N PHE A 969 -8.39 14.57 -36.74
CA PHE A 969 -8.89 15.92 -36.98
C PHE A 969 -7.87 16.99 -36.58
N ASP A 970 -7.24 16.85 -35.41
CA ASP A 970 -6.20 17.73 -34.91
C ASP A 970 -4.97 17.74 -35.85
N ALA A 971 -4.62 16.57 -36.42
CA ALA A 971 -3.58 16.44 -37.44
C ALA A 971 -3.97 17.08 -38.79
N TYR A 972 -5.24 17.01 -39.19
CA TYR A 972 -5.73 17.69 -40.40
C TYR A 972 -5.77 19.21 -40.26
N ALA A 973 -6.06 19.74 -39.06
CA ALA A 973 -6.27 21.17 -38.81
C ALA A 973 -5.23 22.11 -39.49
N PRO A 974 -3.90 21.96 -39.30
CA PRO A 974 -2.91 22.84 -39.91
C PRO A 974 -2.88 22.76 -41.46
N HIS A 975 -3.16 21.58 -42.03
CA HIS A 975 -3.20 21.41 -43.49
C HIS A 975 -4.56 21.83 -44.09
N ILE A 976 -5.64 21.87 -43.30
CA ILE A 976 -6.95 22.38 -43.74
C ILE A 976 -6.88 23.87 -44.08
N GLU A 977 -6.17 24.70 -43.31
CA GLU A 977 -6.11 26.14 -43.55
C GLU A 977 -5.50 26.50 -44.93
N THR A 978 -4.55 25.69 -45.40
CA THR A 978 -3.76 25.93 -46.62
C THR A 978 -4.17 25.05 -47.81
N HIS A 979 -4.61 23.82 -47.58
CA HIS A 979 -4.78 22.80 -48.62
C HIS A 979 -6.17 22.11 -48.65
N LYS A 980 -7.20 22.74 -48.05
CA LYS A 980 -8.60 22.22 -47.95
C LYS A 980 -9.14 21.59 -49.24
N SER A 981 -8.93 22.24 -50.38
CA SER A 981 -9.42 21.78 -51.69
C SER A 981 -8.76 20.47 -52.13
N SER A 982 -7.43 20.38 -52.02
CA SER A 982 -6.66 19.17 -52.32
C SER A 982 -7.03 18.03 -51.37
N ILE A 983 -7.09 18.29 -50.07
CA ILE A 983 -7.46 17.30 -49.03
C ILE A 983 -8.85 16.68 -49.33
N LEU A 984 -9.87 17.53 -49.52
CA LEU A 984 -11.23 17.07 -49.84
C LEU A 984 -11.27 16.32 -51.19
N LYS A 985 -10.37 16.63 -52.15
CA LYS A 985 -10.27 15.93 -53.45
C LYS A 985 -9.56 14.58 -53.33
N ILE A 986 -8.50 14.47 -52.53
CA ILE A 986 -7.80 13.21 -52.22
C ILE A 986 -8.77 12.24 -51.54
N LEU A 987 -9.42 12.67 -50.46
CA LEU A 987 -10.40 11.86 -49.74
C LEU A 987 -11.62 11.49 -50.63
N SER A 988 -12.01 12.36 -51.57
CA SER A 988 -13.03 12.02 -52.58
C SER A 988 -12.60 10.91 -53.56
N LYS A 989 -11.29 10.80 -53.87
CA LYS A 989 -10.73 9.71 -54.69
C LYS A 989 -10.60 8.42 -53.88
N GLN A 990 -10.26 8.51 -52.59
CA GLN A 990 -10.18 7.39 -51.64
C GLN A 990 -11.57 6.93 -51.14
N GLY A 991 -12.55 6.77 -52.04
CA GLY A 991 -13.89 6.26 -51.75
C GLY A 991 -14.87 7.23 -51.05
N LYS A 992 -14.41 8.21 -50.26
CA LYS A 992 -15.26 9.05 -49.38
C LYS A 992 -16.03 10.18 -50.09
N LYS A 993 -16.30 10.04 -51.39
CA LYS A 993 -16.91 11.09 -52.23
C LYS A 993 -18.23 11.63 -51.64
N THR A 994 -19.12 10.77 -51.15
CA THR A 994 -20.43 11.17 -50.59
C THR A 994 -20.34 11.97 -49.29
N MET A 995 -19.32 11.69 -48.47
CA MET A 995 -18.96 12.50 -47.30
C MET A 995 -18.40 13.85 -47.74
N MET A 996 -17.34 13.84 -48.56
CA MET A 996 -16.65 15.06 -48.99
C MET A 996 -17.55 15.99 -49.81
N ASP A 997 -18.49 15.46 -50.59
CA ASP A 997 -19.46 16.26 -51.35
C ASP A 997 -20.54 16.91 -50.46
N ARG A 998 -20.77 16.44 -49.23
CA ARG A 998 -21.59 17.15 -48.22
C ARG A 998 -20.82 18.30 -47.59
N VAL A 999 -19.53 18.10 -47.26
CA VAL A 999 -18.64 19.16 -46.76
C VAL A 999 -18.50 20.29 -47.79
N LYS A 1000 -18.27 19.97 -49.07
CA LYS A 1000 -18.20 20.96 -50.18
C LYS A 1000 -19.49 21.76 -50.37
N LYS A 1001 -20.64 21.22 -49.94
CA LYS A 1001 -21.95 21.90 -49.99
C LYS A 1001 -22.30 22.62 -48.69
N ASN A 1002 -21.36 22.69 -47.73
CA ASN A 1002 -21.56 23.23 -46.38
C ASN A 1002 -22.75 22.60 -45.64
N GLN A 1003 -23.05 21.31 -45.89
CA GLN A 1003 -24.14 20.59 -45.23
C GLN A 1003 -23.73 19.99 -43.87
N THR A 1004 -22.43 19.98 -43.59
CA THR A 1004 -21.77 19.47 -42.38
C THR A 1004 -20.28 19.87 -42.47
N THR A 1005 -19.57 19.92 -41.35
CA THR A 1005 -18.12 20.19 -41.32
C THR A 1005 -17.29 18.93 -41.62
N LEU A 1006 -15.97 19.09 -41.74
CA LEU A 1006 -15.06 17.93 -41.85
C LEU A 1006 -14.83 17.27 -40.47
N GLU A 1007 -14.93 18.04 -39.39
CA GLU A 1007 -14.89 17.58 -38.00
C GLU A 1007 -16.05 16.63 -37.70
N ASP A 1008 -17.29 17.10 -37.91
CA ASP A 1008 -18.52 16.28 -37.79
C ASP A 1008 -18.39 14.96 -38.52
N ILE A 1009 -17.83 14.97 -39.74
CA ILE A 1009 -17.65 13.78 -40.55
C ILE A 1009 -16.57 12.87 -39.99
N ILE A 1010 -15.39 13.35 -39.61
CA ILE A 1010 -14.32 12.49 -39.05
C ILE A 1010 -14.77 11.83 -37.73
N MET A 1011 -15.59 12.52 -36.95
CA MET A 1011 -16.19 12.02 -35.70
C MET A 1011 -17.44 11.14 -35.92
N SER A 1012 -17.93 10.99 -37.16
CA SER A 1012 -19.16 10.26 -37.47
C SER A 1012 -18.97 8.75 -37.71
N ASP A 1013 -20.05 7.99 -37.52
CA ASP A 1013 -20.08 6.54 -37.71
C ASP A 1013 -19.96 6.04 -39.16
N GLU A 1014 -19.87 6.95 -40.13
CA GLU A 1014 -19.61 6.63 -41.55
C GLU A 1014 -18.15 6.83 -41.97
N TYR A 1015 -17.29 7.43 -41.14
CA TYR A 1015 -15.87 7.63 -41.48
C TYR A 1015 -15.02 6.39 -41.21
N PHE A 1016 -14.05 6.15 -42.08
CA PHE A 1016 -13.10 5.04 -42.04
C PHE A 1016 -11.72 5.56 -42.47
N LEU A 1017 -10.62 4.94 -42.03
CA LEU A 1017 -9.27 5.38 -42.43
C LEU A 1017 -8.91 4.89 -43.84
N THR A 1018 -8.28 5.75 -44.62
CA THR A 1018 -7.67 5.46 -45.93
C THR A 1018 -6.20 5.88 -45.93
N ASP A 1019 -5.40 5.48 -46.94
CA ASP A 1019 -3.94 5.70 -46.98
C ASP A 1019 -3.51 7.16 -46.69
N PHE A 1020 -4.36 8.15 -47.02
CA PHE A 1020 -4.04 9.56 -46.72
C PHE A 1020 -4.30 9.95 -45.26
N ASP A 1021 -5.28 9.35 -44.57
CA ASP A 1021 -5.47 9.58 -43.13
C ASP A 1021 -4.34 8.95 -42.32
N TYR A 1022 -3.92 7.74 -42.70
CA TYR A 1022 -2.74 7.10 -42.11
C TYR A 1022 -1.50 7.97 -42.29
N TRP A 1023 -1.30 8.56 -43.47
CA TRP A 1023 -0.20 9.48 -43.70
C TRP A 1023 -0.32 10.75 -42.85
N VAL A 1024 -1.50 11.39 -42.79
CA VAL A 1024 -1.71 12.64 -42.01
C VAL A 1024 -1.54 12.41 -40.52
N LEU A 1025 -2.04 11.29 -39.99
CA LEU A 1025 -1.84 10.89 -38.61
C LEU A 1025 -0.35 10.61 -38.32
N ALA A 1026 0.34 9.93 -39.24
CA ALA A 1026 1.76 9.60 -39.12
C ALA A 1026 2.68 10.83 -39.21
N SER A 1027 2.45 11.73 -40.16
CA SER A 1027 3.26 12.96 -40.35
C SER A 1027 2.78 14.14 -39.49
N SER A 1028 1.87 13.90 -38.56
CA SER A 1028 1.47 14.87 -37.54
C SER A 1028 2.61 15.06 -36.52
N LYS A 1029 2.36 15.84 -35.45
CA LYS A 1029 3.28 15.94 -34.30
C LYS A 1029 3.56 14.60 -33.62
N LEU A 1030 2.82 13.54 -33.92
CA LEU A 1030 3.01 12.19 -33.37
C LEU A 1030 4.16 11.41 -34.05
N ASN A 1031 4.59 11.82 -35.25
CA ASN A 1031 5.67 11.19 -36.05
C ASN A 1031 5.66 9.65 -35.97
N LEU A 1032 4.62 9.00 -36.51
CA LEU A 1032 4.44 7.54 -36.36
C LEU A 1032 5.33 6.78 -37.37
N PRO A 1033 6.15 5.80 -36.93
CA PRO A 1033 7.07 5.06 -37.79
C PRO A 1033 6.35 4.05 -38.68
N ILE A 1034 5.78 4.54 -39.78
CA ILE A 1034 4.92 3.76 -40.67
C ILE A 1034 5.52 3.70 -42.08
N VAL A 1035 5.75 2.48 -42.56
CA VAL A 1035 6.01 2.20 -43.97
C VAL A 1035 4.79 1.52 -44.59
N PHE A 1036 4.09 2.26 -45.45
CA PHE A 1036 3.11 1.64 -46.34
C PHE A 1036 3.84 0.90 -47.45
N PHE A 1037 3.37 -0.29 -47.84
CA PHE A 1037 3.92 -1.05 -48.95
C PHE A 1037 2.84 -1.76 -49.79
N SER A 1038 3.19 -2.15 -51.02
CA SER A 1038 2.31 -2.88 -51.94
C SER A 1038 3.11 -3.70 -52.94
N ALA A 1039 2.56 -4.83 -53.38
CA ALA A 1039 3.17 -5.67 -54.41
C ALA A 1039 3.19 -5.01 -55.80
N THR A 1040 2.24 -4.09 -56.07
CA THR A 1040 2.09 -3.44 -57.38
C THR A 1040 2.42 -1.95 -57.30
N LYS A 1041 1.55 -1.17 -56.65
CA LYS A 1041 1.75 0.23 -56.23
C LYS A 1041 0.77 0.58 -55.10
N LEU A 1042 0.99 1.69 -54.40
CA LEU A 1042 0.04 2.27 -53.44
C LEU A 1042 -1.12 2.90 -54.23
N HIS A 1043 -2.22 2.18 -54.43
CA HIS A 1043 -3.27 2.59 -55.38
C HIS A 1043 -4.09 3.79 -54.92
N MET A 1044 -4.18 4.04 -53.61
CA MET A 1044 -4.98 5.12 -53.05
C MET A 1044 -4.26 6.48 -53.04
N LEU A 1045 -2.94 6.49 -53.23
CA LEU A 1045 -2.10 7.69 -53.32
C LEU A 1045 -1.65 7.94 -54.77
N GLU A 1046 -1.30 9.17 -55.11
CA GLU A 1046 -0.92 9.51 -56.49
C GLU A 1046 0.60 9.45 -56.69
N GLY A 1047 1.01 8.62 -57.66
CA GLY A 1047 2.39 8.25 -57.94
C GLY A 1047 2.50 6.81 -58.41
N ASN A 1048 3.72 6.38 -58.77
CA ASN A 1048 4.05 4.97 -59.05
C ASN A 1048 4.86 4.35 -57.90
N MET A 1049 4.64 4.84 -56.68
CA MET A 1049 5.30 4.37 -55.46
C MET A 1049 4.83 2.95 -55.09
N LYS A 1050 5.78 2.06 -54.78
CA LYS A 1050 5.50 0.71 -54.24
C LYS A 1050 5.53 0.65 -52.72
N TRP A 1051 6.12 1.67 -52.11
CA TRP A 1051 6.18 1.87 -50.67
C TRP A 1051 6.27 3.38 -50.39
N LEU A 1052 5.96 3.78 -49.16
CA LEU A 1052 6.02 5.17 -48.71
C LEU A 1052 6.36 5.18 -47.22
N LEU A 1053 7.41 5.92 -46.88
CA LEU A 1053 7.75 6.31 -45.51
C LEU A 1053 6.82 7.48 -45.12
N MET A 1054 5.91 7.26 -44.19
CA MET A 1054 4.86 8.24 -43.85
C MET A 1054 5.24 9.17 -42.69
N GLY A 1055 6.08 8.69 -41.79
CA GLY A 1055 6.59 9.33 -40.58
C GLY A 1055 7.57 8.38 -39.89
N GLY A 1056 8.18 8.81 -38.79
CA GLY A 1056 9.25 8.11 -38.07
C GLY A 1056 10.64 8.32 -38.68
N ASP A 1057 11.65 8.14 -37.84
CA ASP A 1057 13.05 8.41 -38.17
C ASP A 1057 13.82 7.13 -38.52
N ARG A 1058 14.93 7.26 -39.27
CA ARG A 1058 15.59 6.11 -39.93
C ARG A 1058 16.07 4.97 -39.01
N GLY A 1059 16.12 5.19 -37.69
CA GLY A 1059 16.50 4.20 -36.68
C GLY A 1059 15.34 3.42 -36.05
N ASP A 1060 14.10 3.88 -36.25
CA ASP A 1060 12.90 3.37 -35.59
C ASP A 1060 12.59 1.92 -36.03
N ALA A 1061 11.80 1.21 -35.21
CA ALA A 1061 11.12 -0.01 -35.64
C ALA A 1061 9.83 0.39 -36.38
N PHE A 1062 9.76 0.09 -37.67
CA PHE A 1062 8.67 0.51 -38.54
C PHE A 1062 7.55 -0.52 -38.61
N TYR A 1063 6.31 -0.04 -38.50
CA TYR A 1063 5.12 -0.83 -38.78
C TYR A 1063 4.91 -0.90 -40.28
N PHE A 1064 5.05 -2.11 -40.83
CA PHE A 1064 4.86 -2.37 -42.26
C PHE A 1064 3.39 -2.69 -42.54
N ILE A 1065 2.70 -1.73 -43.15
CA ILE A 1065 1.27 -1.82 -43.47
C ILE A 1065 1.12 -2.02 -44.97
N ARG A 1066 0.45 -3.09 -45.39
CA ARG A 1066 0.15 -3.33 -46.80
C ARG A 1066 -1.10 -2.54 -47.21
N SER A 1067 -0.90 -1.58 -48.10
CA SER A 1067 -1.97 -0.83 -48.76
C SER A 1067 -2.83 -1.77 -49.64
N PRO A 1068 -4.17 -1.67 -49.60
CA PRO A 1068 -5.05 -2.47 -50.44
C PRO A 1068 -4.73 -2.33 -51.93
N THR A 1069 -4.69 -3.45 -52.64
CA THR A 1069 -4.44 -3.46 -54.09
C THR A 1069 -5.66 -3.11 -54.93
N GLU A 1070 -6.85 -3.09 -54.33
CA GLU A 1070 -8.10 -2.65 -54.97
C GLU A 1070 -8.25 -1.13 -54.86
N TYR A 1071 -8.19 -0.43 -56.01
CA TYR A 1071 -8.52 0.98 -56.10
C TYR A 1071 -10.03 1.17 -55.86
N LEU A 1072 -10.43 1.93 -54.83
CA LEU A 1072 -11.83 2.24 -54.46
C LEU A 1072 -12.54 3.13 -55.51
N ARG A 1073 -12.79 2.58 -56.69
CA ARG A 1073 -13.12 3.33 -57.91
C ARG A 1073 -14.63 3.51 -58.09
N ARG A 1074 -15.18 4.53 -57.42
CA ARG A 1074 -16.60 4.97 -57.47
C ARG A 1074 -17.62 3.84 -57.20
N GLU A 1075 -18.23 3.91 -56.01
CA GLU A 1075 -19.51 3.26 -55.67
C GLU A 1075 -19.46 1.73 -55.42
N THR A 1076 -18.28 1.11 -55.42
CA THR A 1076 -18.02 -0.16 -54.72
C THR A 1076 -18.15 0.02 -53.21
N ARG A 1077 -19.15 -0.63 -52.59
CA ARG A 1077 -19.43 -0.57 -51.13
C ARG A 1077 -18.50 -1.47 -50.30
N GLY A 1078 -17.19 -1.26 -50.40
CA GLY A 1078 -16.17 -1.96 -49.60
C GLY A 1078 -15.37 -0.99 -48.72
N TYR A 1079 -14.94 -1.46 -47.55
CA TYR A 1079 -13.94 -0.78 -46.72
C TYR A 1079 -12.54 -1.27 -47.12
N PRO A 1080 -11.48 -0.45 -47.00
CA PRO A 1080 -10.11 -0.90 -47.27
C PRO A 1080 -9.70 -2.01 -46.29
N ALA A 1081 -9.48 -3.22 -46.81
CA ALA A 1081 -8.91 -4.33 -46.06
C ALA A 1081 -7.39 -4.22 -46.04
N TYR A 1082 -6.85 -3.61 -44.99
CA TYR A 1082 -5.40 -3.55 -44.76
C TYR A 1082 -4.85 -4.91 -44.34
N GLN A 1083 -3.56 -5.12 -44.60
CA GLN A 1083 -2.77 -6.16 -43.97
C GLN A 1083 -1.61 -5.48 -43.22
N TYR A 1084 -1.03 -6.14 -42.24
CA TYR A 1084 0.17 -5.64 -41.58
C TYR A 1084 1.09 -6.78 -41.17
N ILE A 1085 2.38 -6.48 -41.11
CA ILE A 1085 3.36 -7.39 -40.54
C ILE A 1085 3.21 -7.41 -39.02
N SER A 1086 3.17 -8.58 -38.41
CA SER A 1086 2.76 -8.74 -37.00
C SER A 1086 3.73 -8.19 -35.96
N GLN A 1087 4.91 -7.73 -36.39
CA GLN A 1087 5.97 -7.14 -35.56
C GLN A 1087 6.59 -5.98 -36.35
N PRO A 1088 6.85 -4.82 -35.72
CA PRO A 1088 7.62 -3.75 -36.36
C PRO A 1088 9.08 -4.20 -36.57
N MET A 1089 9.75 -3.66 -37.59
CA MET A 1089 11.14 -4.01 -37.94
C MET A 1089 11.93 -2.78 -38.40
N LYS A 1090 13.25 -2.79 -38.21
CA LYS A 1090 14.12 -1.68 -38.60
C LYS A 1090 14.47 -1.72 -40.09
N LEU A 1091 14.68 -0.55 -40.69
CA LEU A 1091 14.91 -0.41 -42.14
C LEU A 1091 16.26 -0.98 -42.63
N ASN A 1092 17.11 -1.46 -41.72
CA ASN A 1092 18.37 -2.16 -41.97
C ASN A 1092 18.25 -3.69 -41.84
N GLU A 1093 17.27 -4.21 -41.08
CA GLU A 1093 16.96 -5.64 -40.99
C GLU A 1093 16.34 -6.16 -42.30
N LEU A 1094 15.61 -5.29 -43.01
CA LEU A 1094 15.06 -5.57 -44.33
C LEU A 1094 16.15 -5.64 -45.41
N LYS A 1095 16.25 -6.80 -46.08
CA LYS A 1095 17.34 -7.11 -47.01
C LYS A 1095 17.39 -6.15 -48.21
N GLY A 1096 18.24 -5.13 -48.08
CA GLY A 1096 18.52 -4.12 -49.09
C GLY A 1096 17.65 -2.86 -49.03
N PHE A 1097 16.78 -2.68 -48.03
CA PHE A 1097 15.89 -1.52 -47.95
C PHE A 1097 16.67 -0.21 -47.71
N THR A 1098 17.75 -0.25 -46.94
CA THR A 1098 18.68 0.89 -46.75
C THR A 1098 19.23 1.40 -48.10
N ARG A 1099 19.52 0.51 -49.06
CA ARG A 1099 19.97 0.88 -50.41
C ARG A 1099 18.87 1.52 -51.27
N MET A 1100 17.61 1.51 -50.82
CA MET A 1100 16.52 2.28 -51.41
C MET A 1100 16.45 3.68 -50.80
N LEU A 1101 16.60 3.80 -49.47
CA LEU A 1101 16.60 5.08 -48.75
C LEU A 1101 17.70 6.04 -49.23
N ASP A 1102 18.85 5.52 -49.61
CA ASP A 1102 19.99 6.31 -50.09
C ASP A 1102 20.03 6.45 -51.63
N ASN A 1103 19.03 5.94 -52.33
CA ASN A 1103 18.94 6.01 -53.79
C ASN A 1103 17.97 7.12 -54.22
N PRO A 1104 18.45 8.16 -54.94
CA PRO A 1104 17.62 9.31 -55.36
C PRO A 1104 16.36 8.98 -56.16
N LEU A 1105 16.27 7.78 -56.77
CA LEU A 1105 15.07 7.32 -57.48
C LEU A 1105 13.84 7.15 -56.57
N TYR A 1106 14.02 7.08 -55.24
CA TYR A 1106 12.94 6.91 -54.27
C TYR A 1106 12.62 8.16 -53.43
N ILE A 1107 13.07 9.35 -53.85
CA ILE A 1107 12.78 10.62 -53.14
C ILE A 1107 11.26 10.83 -52.94
N GLN A 1108 10.42 10.44 -53.91
CA GLN A 1108 8.96 10.52 -53.78
C GLN A 1108 8.41 9.63 -52.64
N ASN A 1109 9.07 8.51 -52.36
CA ASN A 1109 8.70 7.56 -51.31
C ASN A 1109 9.10 8.05 -49.89
N MET A 1110 9.72 9.23 -49.78
CA MET A 1110 10.18 9.86 -48.53
C MET A 1110 9.82 11.37 -48.49
N GLN A 1111 8.87 11.82 -49.29
CA GLN A 1111 8.45 13.23 -49.33
C GLN A 1111 7.53 13.58 -48.14
N SER A 1112 7.55 14.83 -47.67
CA SER A 1112 6.60 15.29 -46.64
C SER A 1112 5.19 15.50 -47.20
N ILE A 1113 4.16 15.47 -46.34
CA ILE A 1113 2.78 15.74 -46.76
C ILE A 1113 2.61 17.11 -47.40
N ASP A 1114 3.27 18.16 -46.90
CA ASP A 1114 3.18 19.47 -47.55
C ASP A 1114 3.82 19.48 -48.94
N THR A 1115 4.83 18.64 -49.18
CA THR A 1115 5.43 18.48 -50.52
C THR A 1115 4.47 17.74 -51.46
N TYR A 1116 3.87 16.65 -50.96
CA TYR A 1116 2.83 15.91 -51.68
C TYR A 1116 1.62 16.80 -52.01
N LEU A 1117 1.06 17.50 -51.03
CA LEU A 1117 -0.08 18.42 -51.19
C LEU A 1117 0.21 19.60 -52.14
N LYS A 1118 1.44 20.12 -52.16
CA LYS A 1118 1.85 21.17 -53.12
C LYS A 1118 1.94 20.61 -54.54
N SER A 1119 2.63 19.49 -54.75
CA SER A 1119 2.67 18.84 -56.07
C SER A 1119 1.28 18.42 -56.57
N TYR A 1120 0.36 18.08 -55.67
CA TYR A 1120 -1.04 17.77 -55.98
C TYR A 1120 -1.84 18.99 -56.48
N VAL A 1121 -1.42 20.23 -56.14
CA VAL A 1121 -2.00 21.45 -56.72
C VAL A 1121 -1.43 21.73 -58.11
N GLU A 1122 -0.14 21.45 -58.35
CA GLU A 1122 0.52 21.67 -59.64
C GLU A 1122 0.05 20.70 -60.74
N VAL A 1123 -0.49 19.53 -60.38
CA VAL A 1123 -1.05 18.54 -61.33
C VAL A 1123 -2.48 18.88 -61.80
N ASP A 1124 -3.11 19.92 -61.25
CA ASP A 1124 -4.47 20.37 -61.58
C ASP A 1124 -4.52 21.74 -62.31
N MET A 1125 -3.37 22.27 -62.77
CA MET A 1125 -3.25 23.45 -63.65
C MET A 1125 -2.80 23.08 -65.06
#